data_AF-A0A6L5H5A1-F1
#
_entry.id   AF-A0A6L5H5A1-F1
#
_cell.length_a   1.000
_cell.length_b   1.000
_cell.length_c   1.000
_cell.angle_alpha   90.00
_cell.angle_beta   90.00
_cell.angle_gamma   90.00
#
_symmetry.space_group_name_H-M   'P 1'
#
loop_
_entity.id
_entity.type
_entity.pdbx_description
1 polymer ?
#
loop_
_entity_poly.entity_id
_entity_poly.type
_entity_poly.pdbx_seq_one_letter_code
_entity_poly.pdbx_strand_id
1 'polypeptide(L)'
;MFKEWKAILKKPTFIIVMIGISLIPALYNIIFLSSMWDPYGQLPDLPVAVVNNDKKASYNGSNMAIGKDMVSNLKENKTLDFHFVDEDEGKKGLEDGDYYMVVTLPSDLSEKASSILTDHPEQMQIDYQTSSGHSFIASKMSDSAMTQLKQSVSTNVTETYTKALFNKMVDLKDGMSQAASGSEKLTDGANQLVTGSQTLTTNLHSLADSSLTFSNGTEQFTRGLSSYISGVEQLHLGLGNFNSGLVTYTGAVSQLDNGLGQLSSKSPELVRGINQLYTGVESYTGGVSQLNTGLNQFSSGVSAYTNGVVSLATGANQLSNQSATLRMGVEQLSEGIQQLSSKLDASSKQKDQINQLSSGLNQLNQVIQNIDVGDTKQLDSVLSSMVSLSNQMLVSAQSDKATTLANIQSTAAYQSLTSEQQAEISASVSQNSTDSIQLAQSIIALVQGLQGSLENLQNQSSNLSTLKNQANQVLPLASTSLTGLSSGLTEIQGAVTSKLVPDSQSIASGVKAYTIGVDKVSQGASQLSEKNANLTGSLDQLVSGSNTLTQKSSNLTAGVGQLVEKTPELVSGIEKLSTGSNQLNQKSQELIAGVDKLQSGSGQLADKSSQLLSGASQLESGANKLADGAGKLAEGGTKLTSGLEGLQIGVASLGQGLGNASDQLKSASTESKNAEILSNPLSLSKTDNDQVPVNGIAMAPYMISVALFVAAISTNMIFAKLPSGRHPESRWAWLKSRAEINGIIAVLAGILVYGGVHLIGLTANHEMRTFILIILTSLVFMSMVTSLTTWNSRIGAFFSLILLLLQLASSAGTYPLTLTNDFFRAINPWLPMSYSVSGLRQTISMTGNIHHQVIFLAVILALFTGLGMLAYRPKKMEED
;
A
#
# COMPACT_ATOMS: atom_id res chain seq x y z
N MET A 1 38.29 10.69 -5.17
CA MET A 1 39.19 10.00 -6.12
C MET A 1 38.56 9.67 -7.48
N PHE A 2 37.30 10.06 -7.78
CA PHE A 2 36.63 9.80 -9.08
C PHE A 2 36.14 11.07 -9.80
N LYS A 3 36.89 12.16 -9.72
CA LYS A 3 36.48 13.44 -10.35
C LYS A 3 36.44 13.33 -11.88
N GLU A 4 37.37 12.59 -12.49
CA GLU A 4 37.43 12.36 -13.94
C GLU A 4 36.24 11.54 -14.46
N TRP A 5 35.88 10.43 -13.80
CA TRP A 5 34.72 9.61 -14.17
C TRP A 5 33.40 10.39 -14.12
N LYS A 6 33.24 11.27 -13.12
CA LYS A 6 32.07 12.15 -13.00
C LYS A 6 32.03 13.22 -14.11
N ALA A 7 33.19 13.63 -14.64
CA ALA A 7 33.29 14.56 -15.77
C ALA A 7 32.99 13.85 -17.11
N ILE A 8 33.46 12.61 -17.30
CA ILE A 8 33.18 11.78 -18.48
C ILE A 8 31.68 11.48 -18.60
N LEU A 9 31.04 11.02 -17.51
CA LEU A 9 29.63 10.66 -17.52
C LEU A 9 28.67 11.84 -17.69
N LYS A 10 29.11 13.08 -17.38
CA LYS A 10 28.30 14.30 -17.56
C LYS A 10 28.29 14.83 -19.00
N LYS A 11 29.21 14.37 -19.87
CA LYS A 11 29.29 14.81 -21.27
C LYS A 11 29.13 13.61 -22.21
N PRO A 12 27.97 13.44 -22.89
CA PRO A 12 27.70 12.27 -23.72
C PRO A 12 28.73 12.06 -24.86
N THR A 13 29.36 13.15 -25.30
CA THR A 13 30.45 13.11 -26.28
C THR A 13 31.67 12.32 -25.83
N PHE A 14 32.00 12.28 -24.54
CA PHE A 14 33.12 11.47 -24.05
C PHE A 14 32.78 9.97 -24.00
N ILE A 15 31.52 9.61 -23.71
CA ILE A 15 31.06 8.21 -23.74
C ILE A 15 31.09 7.67 -25.16
N ILE A 16 30.60 8.44 -26.14
CA ILE A 16 30.65 8.07 -27.57
C ILE A 16 32.09 7.88 -28.03
N VAL A 17 33.01 8.77 -27.64
CA VAL A 17 34.44 8.65 -27.97
C VAL A 17 35.05 7.41 -27.32
N MET A 18 34.69 7.07 -26.08
CA MET A 18 35.20 5.89 -25.38
C MET A 18 34.71 4.59 -26.04
N ILE A 19 33.41 4.48 -26.36
CA ILE A 19 32.85 3.34 -27.12
C ILE A 19 33.51 3.23 -28.49
N GLY A 20 33.65 4.36 -29.20
CA GLY A 20 34.32 4.41 -30.50
C GLY A 20 35.75 3.86 -30.41
N ILE A 21 36.54 4.30 -29.43
CA ILE A 21 37.91 3.81 -29.23
C ILE A 21 37.93 2.31 -28.88
N SER A 22 37.02 1.84 -28.03
CA SER A 22 36.93 0.42 -27.65
C SER A 22 36.48 -0.49 -28.80
N LEU A 23 35.76 0.02 -29.80
CA LEU A 23 35.35 -0.75 -30.98
C LEU A 23 36.47 -0.92 -32.02
N ILE A 24 37.54 -0.11 -31.96
CA ILE A 24 38.63 -0.15 -32.95
C ILE A 24 39.22 -1.56 -33.11
N PRO A 25 39.60 -2.29 -32.04
CA PRO A 25 40.15 -3.64 -32.18
C PRO A 25 39.14 -4.65 -32.77
N ALA A 26 37.85 -4.49 -32.46
CA ALA A 26 36.79 -5.35 -32.98
C ALA A 26 36.56 -5.10 -34.48
N LEU A 27 36.52 -3.83 -34.89
CA LEU A 27 36.41 -3.44 -36.30
C LEU A 27 37.64 -3.91 -37.09
N TYR A 28 38.85 -3.82 -36.53
CA TYR A 28 40.06 -4.38 -37.13
C TYR A 28 39.89 -5.87 -37.41
N ASN A 29 39.51 -6.66 -36.40
CA ASN A 29 39.36 -8.11 -36.55
C ASN A 29 38.27 -8.50 -37.54
N ILE A 30 37.08 -7.89 -37.50
CA ILE A 30 35.98 -8.21 -38.41
C ILE A 30 36.35 -7.86 -39.86
N ILE A 31 36.85 -6.64 -40.09
CA ILE A 31 37.17 -6.17 -41.45
C ILE A 31 38.34 -6.98 -42.02
N PHE A 32 39.39 -7.22 -41.24
CA PHE A 32 40.58 -7.92 -41.71
C PHE A 32 40.37 -9.44 -41.88
N LEU A 33 39.69 -10.12 -40.95
CA LEU A 33 39.41 -11.56 -41.08
C LEU A 33 38.39 -11.84 -42.20
N SER A 34 37.36 -11.02 -42.35
CA SER A 34 36.37 -11.22 -43.42
C SER A 34 36.95 -11.04 -44.83
N SER A 35 38.01 -10.23 -44.98
CA SER A 35 38.72 -10.12 -46.27
C SER A 35 39.64 -11.29 -46.58
N MET A 36 39.95 -12.16 -45.60
CA MET A 36 40.91 -13.26 -45.73
C MET A 36 40.35 -14.61 -45.28
N TRP A 37 39.02 -14.75 -45.17
CA TRP A 37 38.37 -15.91 -44.53
C TRP A 37 38.56 -17.23 -45.28
N ASP A 38 38.41 -17.23 -46.61
CA ASP A 38 38.57 -18.43 -47.44
C ASP A 38 39.08 -18.12 -48.86
N PRO A 39 40.33 -17.64 -49.02
CA PRO A 39 40.88 -17.34 -50.34
C PRO A 39 41.14 -18.59 -51.20
N TYR A 40 41.20 -19.79 -50.60
CA TYR A 40 41.44 -21.04 -51.34
C TYR A 40 40.15 -21.67 -51.87
N GLY A 41 39.03 -21.56 -51.13
CA GLY A 41 37.70 -21.97 -51.63
C GLY A 41 37.21 -21.11 -52.81
N GLN A 42 37.78 -19.92 -52.99
CA GLN A 42 37.49 -19.01 -54.10
C GLN A 42 38.47 -19.15 -55.30
N LEU A 43 39.33 -20.19 -55.32
CA LEU A 43 40.21 -20.46 -56.47
C LEU A 43 39.51 -20.62 -57.83
N PRO A 44 38.27 -21.15 -57.92
CA PRO A 44 37.52 -21.16 -59.18
C PRO A 44 37.27 -19.78 -59.78
N ASP A 45 37.45 -18.70 -59.02
CA ASP A 45 37.32 -17.31 -59.47
C ASP A 45 38.69 -16.66 -59.78
N LEU A 46 39.78 -17.44 -59.80
CA LEU A 46 41.11 -16.96 -60.19
C LEU A 46 41.28 -17.07 -61.71
N PRO A 47 41.33 -15.94 -62.44
CA PRO A 47 41.35 -15.95 -63.90
C PRO A 47 42.72 -16.38 -64.45
N VAL A 48 42.68 -17.36 -65.36
CA VAL A 48 43.84 -17.97 -66.01
C VAL A 48 43.60 -18.06 -67.50
N ALA A 49 44.51 -17.47 -68.28
CA ALA A 49 44.49 -17.58 -69.72
C ALA A 49 45.12 -18.89 -70.20
N VAL A 50 44.53 -19.50 -71.22
CA VAL A 50 45.07 -20.68 -71.91
C VAL A 50 45.19 -20.34 -73.38
N VAL A 51 46.44 -20.33 -73.86
CA VAL A 51 46.82 -20.07 -75.25
C VAL A 51 47.17 -21.41 -75.87
N ASN A 52 46.48 -21.77 -76.95
CA ASN A 52 46.72 -23.02 -77.65
C ASN A 52 47.33 -22.76 -79.04
N ASN A 53 48.65 -22.90 -79.14
CA ASN A 53 49.40 -22.81 -80.39
C ASN A 53 49.62 -24.18 -81.05
N ASP A 54 49.20 -25.28 -80.40
CA ASP A 54 49.40 -26.66 -80.84
C ASP A 54 48.82 -26.93 -82.24
N LYS A 55 49.58 -27.67 -83.05
CA LYS A 55 49.15 -28.14 -84.36
C LYS A 55 48.92 -29.63 -84.32
N LYS A 56 47.82 -30.07 -84.95
CA LYS A 56 47.53 -31.50 -85.07
C LYS A 56 48.70 -32.24 -85.73
N ALA A 57 49.11 -33.35 -85.15
CA ALA A 57 50.08 -34.27 -85.73
C ALA A 57 49.36 -35.53 -86.25
N SER A 58 49.94 -36.22 -87.22
CA SER A 58 49.38 -37.47 -87.77
C SER A 58 50.39 -38.59 -87.65
N TYR A 59 50.01 -39.70 -87.01
CA TYR A 59 50.84 -40.89 -86.90
C TYR A 59 50.02 -42.14 -87.27
N ASN A 60 50.55 -42.97 -88.19
CA ASN A 60 49.89 -44.17 -88.73
C ASN A 60 48.42 -43.97 -89.17
N GLY A 61 48.16 -42.86 -89.89
CA GLY A 61 46.82 -42.54 -90.41
C GLY A 61 45.81 -42.06 -89.36
N SER A 62 46.21 -41.94 -88.09
CA SER A 62 45.40 -41.36 -87.02
C SER A 62 45.93 -39.97 -86.66
N ASN A 63 45.06 -38.97 -86.78
CA ASN A 63 45.38 -37.59 -86.38
C ASN A 63 45.28 -37.44 -84.85
N MET A 64 46.35 -36.98 -84.21
CA MET A 64 46.41 -36.61 -82.79
C MET A 64 46.35 -35.09 -82.63
N ALA A 65 45.46 -34.62 -81.76
CA ALA A 65 45.21 -33.21 -81.51
C ALA A 65 45.16 -32.90 -80.01
N ILE A 66 46.22 -33.31 -79.30
CA ILE A 66 46.34 -33.25 -77.83
C ILE A 66 46.06 -31.85 -77.30
N GLY A 67 46.57 -30.79 -77.91
CA GLY A 67 46.31 -29.43 -77.44
C GLY A 67 44.83 -29.06 -77.52
N LYS A 68 44.11 -29.49 -78.57
CA LYS A 68 42.66 -29.25 -78.69
C LYS A 68 41.87 -30.02 -77.63
N ASP A 69 42.27 -31.25 -77.36
CA ASP A 69 41.61 -32.11 -76.37
C ASP A 69 41.87 -31.60 -74.95
N MET A 70 43.08 -31.10 -74.66
CA MET A 70 43.39 -30.42 -73.40
C MET A 70 42.54 -29.15 -73.21
N VAL A 71 42.38 -28.33 -74.25
CA VAL A 71 41.48 -27.16 -74.20
C VAL A 71 40.04 -27.58 -73.90
N SER A 72 39.54 -28.67 -74.48
CA SER A 72 38.19 -29.15 -74.18
C SER A 72 38.03 -29.59 -72.73
N ASN A 73 39.02 -30.29 -72.19
CA ASN A 73 39.00 -30.73 -70.79
C ASN A 73 39.11 -29.55 -69.81
N LEU A 74 39.96 -28.56 -70.11
CA LEU A 74 40.08 -27.37 -69.28
C LEU A 74 38.80 -26.52 -69.29
N LYS A 75 37.99 -26.55 -70.36
CA LYS A 75 36.67 -25.90 -70.39
C LYS A 75 35.65 -26.54 -69.47
N GLU A 76 35.74 -27.85 -69.24
CA GLU A 76 34.84 -28.57 -68.33
C GLU A 76 35.31 -28.52 -66.87
N ASN A 77 36.60 -28.21 -66.65
CA ASN A 77 37.19 -28.15 -65.32
C ASN A 77 36.96 -26.79 -64.64
N LYS A 78 36.32 -26.81 -63.47
CA LYS A 78 36.00 -25.61 -62.68
C LYS A 78 36.99 -25.35 -61.52
N THR A 79 38.21 -25.89 -61.56
CA THR A 79 39.20 -25.68 -60.49
C THR A 79 39.82 -24.28 -60.49
N LEU A 80 39.86 -23.63 -61.65
CA LEU A 80 40.29 -22.25 -61.88
C LEU A 80 39.33 -21.63 -62.91
N ASP A 81 39.34 -20.30 -63.03
CA ASP A 81 38.57 -19.60 -64.05
C ASP A 81 39.36 -19.57 -65.36
N PHE A 82 39.22 -20.61 -66.19
CA PHE A 82 39.98 -20.75 -67.44
C PHE A 82 39.36 -19.93 -68.59
N HIS A 83 40.15 -19.00 -69.14
CA HIS A 83 39.82 -18.20 -70.30
C HIS A 83 40.68 -18.63 -71.49
N PHE A 84 40.07 -18.90 -72.64
CA PHE A 84 40.77 -19.38 -73.82
C PHE A 84 40.92 -18.24 -74.80
N VAL A 85 42.15 -17.75 -74.92
CA VAL A 85 42.49 -16.50 -75.61
C VAL A 85 43.63 -16.73 -76.58
N ASP A 86 43.85 -15.78 -77.48
CA ASP A 86 45.06 -15.79 -78.30
C ASP A 86 46.30 -15.33 -77.51
N GLU A 87 47.49 -15.50 -78.09
CA GLU A 87 48.75 -15.24 -77.39
C GLU A 87 48.94 -13.77 -76.99
N ASP A 88 48.45 -12.84 -77.81
CA ASP A 88 48.57 -11.40 -77.56
C ASP A 88 47.58 -10.96 -76.48
N GLU A 89 46.35 -11.46 -76.49
CA GLU A 89 45.35 -11.24 -75.45
C GLU A 89 45.77 -11.87 -74.12
N GLY A 90 46.32 -13.08 -74.14
CA GLY A 90 46.83 -13.75 -72.93
C GLY A 90 47.98 -12.99 -72.28
N LYS A 91 48.98 -12.59 -73.08
CA LYS A 91 50.11 -11.79 -72.57
C LYS A 91 49.65 -10.42 -72.07
N LYS A 92 48.80 -9.74 -72.83
CA LYS A 92 48.30 -8.42 -72.45
C LYS A 92 47.42 -8.48 -71.20
N GLY A 93 46.54 -9.48 -71.08
CA GLY A 93 45.73 -9.69 -69.89
C GLY A 93 46.57 -10.08 -68.66
N LEU A 94 47.70 -10.76 -68.85
CA LEU A 94 48.68 -10.99 -67.78
C LEU A 94 49.41 -9.70 -67.37
N GLU A 95 49.75 -8.84 -68.32
CA GLU A 95 50.38 -7.52 -68.05
C GLU A 95 49.40 -6.54 -67.38
N ASP A 96 48.14 -6.51 -67.81
CA ASP A 96 47.09 -5.64 -67.29
C ASP A 96 46.51 -6.13 -65.95
N GLY A 97 46.70 -7.41 -65.63
CA GLY A 97 46.30 -8.04 -64.35
C GLY A 97 44.91 -8.68 -64.39
N ASP A 98 44.36 -8.84 -65.59
CA ASP A 98 43.11 -9.57 -65.86
C ASP A 98 43.30 -11.08 -65.73
N TYR A 99 44.52 -11.58 -65.96
CA TYR A 99 44.92 -12.97 -65.73
C TYR A 99 46.11 -13.05 -64.76
N TYR A 100 46.15 -14.09 -63.93
CA TYR A 100 47.27 -14.33 -63.00
C TYR A 100 48.23 -15.43 -63.47
N MET A 101 47.82 -16.21 -64.47
CA MET A 101 48.63 -17.21 -65.16
C MET A 101 48.21 -17.29 -66.63
N VAL A 102 49.18 -17.48 -67.52
CA VAL A 102 48.97 -17.85 -68.92
C VAL A 102 49.59 -19.22 -69.15
N VAL A 103 48.81 -20.17 -69.65
CA VAL A 103 49.29 -21.51 -70.00
C VAL A 103 49.38 -21.59 -71.51
N THR A 104 50.57 -21.86 -72.04
CA THR A 104 50.81 -21.94 -73.47
C THR A 104 51.07 -23.39 -73.86
N LEU A 105 50.18 -23.92 -74.71
CA LEU A 105 50.38 -25.21 -75.38
C LEU A 105 51.21 -24.94 -76.65
N PRO A 106 52.46 -25.38 -76.73
CA PRO A 106 53.35 -25.06 -77.85
C PRO A 106 52.92 -25.78 -79.14
N SER A 107 53.38 -25.29 -80.28
CA SER A 107 52.92 -25.77 -81.59
C SER A 107 53.26 -27.23 -81.92
N ASP A 108 54.23 -27.81 -81.21
CA ASP A 108 54.76 -29.16 -81.38
C ASP A 108 54.25 -30.15 -80.31
N LEU A 109 53.30 -29.75 -79.46
CA LEU A 109 52.82 -30.55 -78.34
C LEU A 109 52.21 -31.89 -78.81
N SER A 110 51.33 -31.87 -79.81
CA SER A 110 50.74 -33.08 -80.40
C SER A 110 51.74 -33.92 -81.18
N GLU A 111 52.75 -33.30 -81.80
CA GLU A 111 53.82 -33.99 -82.53
C GLU A 111 54.68 -34.80 -81.57
N LYS A 112 55.15 -34.18 -80.48
CA LYS A 112 55.89 -34.86 -79.41
C LYS A 112 55.07 -35.95 -78.74
N ALA A 113 53.78 -35.71 -78.48
CA ALA A 113 52.89 -36.75 -77.96
C ALA A 113 52.81 -37.99 -78.87
N SER A 114 52.77 -37.78 -80.19
CA SER A 114 52.71 -38.87 -81.17
C SER A 114 54.00 -39.68 -81.26
N SER A 115 55.15 -39.06 -80.93
CA SER A 115 56.45 -39.74 -80.90
C SER A 115 56.53 -40.86 -79.84
N ILE A 116 55.66 -40.85 -78.82
CA ILE A 116 55.59 -41.89 -77.77
C ILE A 116 55.28 -43.28 -78.34
N LEU A 117 54.64 -43.34 -79.51
CA LEU A 117 54.32 -44.57 -80.25
C LEU A 117 55.42 -44.97 -81.27
N THR A 118 56.57 -44.31 -81.23
CA THR A 118 57.74 -44.60 -82.07
C THR A 118 58.86 -45.22 -81.22
N ASP A 119 59.91 -45.71 -81.87
CA ASP A 119 61.08 -46.30 -81.19
C ASP A 119 61.93 -45.25 -80.43
N HIS A 120 61.66 -43.95 -80.60
CA HIS A 120 62.37 -42.84 -79.96
C HIS A 120 61.38 -41.79 -79.40
N PRO A 121 60.79 -42.04 -78.21
CA PRO A 121 59.78 -41.14 -77.64
C PRO A 121 60.40 -39.85 -77.09
N GLU A 122 59.83 -38.70 -77.45
CA GLU A 122 60.16 -37.36 -76.90
C GLU A 122 59.18 -36.93 -75.82
N GLN A 123 59.69 -36.22 -74.80
CA GLN A 123 58.87 -35.73 -73.69
C GLN A 123 58.10 -34.46 -74.10
N MET A 124 56.80 -34.40 -73.78
CA MET A 124 56.00 -33.20 -73.98
C MET A 124 56.40 -32.10 -72.99
N GLN A 125 56.23 -30.85 -73.38
CA GLN A 125 56.47 -29.69 -72.51
C GLN A 125 55.29 -28.72 -72.62
N ILE A 126 54.79 -28.26 -71.47
CA ILE A 126 53.84 -27.14 -71.41
C ILE A 126 54.52 -25.97 -70.74
N ASP A 127 54.50 -24.83 -71.43
CA ASP A 127 55.00 -23.59 -70.89
C ASP A 127 53.88 -22.86 -70.16
N TYR A 128 54.19 -22.25 -69.02
CA TYR A 128 53.26 -21.37 -68.35
C TYR A 128 53.99 -20.16 -67.81
N GLN A 129 53.27 -19.04 -67.80
CA GLN A 129 53.74 -17.76 -67.34
C GLN A 129 52.89 -17.28 -66.17
N THR A 130 53.52 -16.72 -65.14
CA THR A 130 52.82 -16.08 -64.02
C THR A 130 53.27 -14.63 -63.87
N SER A 131 52.43 -13.79 -63.26
CA SER A 131 52.82 -12.44 -62.83
C SER A 131 52.93 -12.37 -61.32
N SER A 132 54.16 -12.50 -60.81
CA SER A 132 54.44 -12.35 -59.38
C SER A 132 54.32 -10.89 -58.89
N GLY A 133 54.38 -9.92 -59.81
CA GLY A 133 54.18 -8.49 -59.55
C GLY A 133 52.73 -8.13 -59.26
N HIS A 134 51.76 -8.72 -59.97
CA HIS A 134 50.34 -8.54 -59.69
C HIS A 134 49.89 -9.25 -58.42
N SER A 135 50.33 -10.50 -58.21
CA SER A 135 50.13 -11.21 -56.95
C SER A 135 51.08 -12.40 -56.80
N PHE A 136 51.98 -12.31 -55.82
CA PHE A 136 52.92 -13.39 -55.49
C PHE A 136 52.20 -14.66 -55.01
N ILE A 137 51.11 -14.52 -54.24
CA ILE A 137 50.34 -15.68 -53.78
C ILE A 137 49.61 -16.35 -54.95
N ALA A 138 49.07 -15.60 -55.90
CA ALA A 138 48.44 -16.18 -57.09
C ALA A 138 49.46 -16.92 -57.97
N SER A 139 50.67 -16.37 -58.13
CA SER A 139 51.77 -17.05 -58.84
C SER A 139 52.10 -18.40 -58.19
N LYS A 140 52.12 -18.49 -56.86
CA LYS A 140 52.37 -19.75 -56.14
C LYS A 140 51.20 -20.73 -56.17
N MET A 141 49.97 -20.25 -56.11
CA MET A 141 48.78 -21.09 -56.31
C MET A 141 48.74 -21.64 -57.75
N SER A 142 49.13 -20.83 -58.73
CA SER A 142 49.27 -21.21 -60.13
C SER A 142 50.35 -22.28 -60.34
N ASP A 143 51.51 -22.18 -59.66
CA ASP A 143 52.55 -23.22 -59.64
C ASP A 143 51.97 -24.59 -59.17
N SER A 144 51.16 -24.55 -58.10
CA SER A 144 50.52 -25.75 -57.54
C SER A 144 49.46 -26.33 -58.48
N ALA A 145 48.63 -25.48 -59.08
CA ALA A 145 47.61 -25.88 -60.04
C ALA A 145 48.23 -26.50 -61.31
N MET A 146 49.32 -25.92 -61.82
CA MET A 146 50.04 -26.45 -62.98
C MET A 146 50.68 -27.82 -62.68
N THR A 147 51.16 -28.02 -61.45
CA THR A 147 51.67 -29.31 -60.99
C THR A 147 50.56 -30.37 -60.93
N GLN A 148 49.35 -30.02 -60.47
CA GLN A 148 48.19 -30.92 -60.52
C GLN A 148 47.72 -31.20 -61.96
N LEU A 149 47.75 -30.20 -62.84
CA LEU A 149 47.43 -30.38 -64.25
C LEU A 149 48.43 -31.35 -64.92
N LYS A 150 49.73 -31.18 -64.65
CA LYS A 150 50.77 -32.12 -65.09
C LYS A 150 50.46 -33.55 -64.65
N GLN A 151 50.07 -33.73 -63.39
CA GLN A 151 49.73 -35.05 -62.86
C GLN A 151 48.51 -35.65 -63.57
N SER A 152 47.45 -34.88 -63.77
CA SER A 152 46.22 -35.33 -64.45
C SER A 152 46.47 -35.69 -65.93
N VAL A 153 47.23 -34.87 -66.64
CA VAL A 153 47.59 -35.11 -68.05
C VAL A 153 48.52 -36.32 -68.17
N SER A 154 49.54 -36.45 -67.31
CA SER A 154 50.39 -37.64 -67.27
C SER A 154 49.58 -38.91 -67.04
N THR A 155 48.63 -38.92 -66.10
CA THR A 155 47.74 -40.07 -65.87
C THR A 155 46.90 -40.41 -67.11
N ASN A 156 46.28 -39.42 -67.75
CA ASN A 156 45.45 -39.64 -68.95
C ASN A 156 46.27 -40.13 -70.16
N VAL A 157 47.50 -39.65 -70.35
CA VAL A 157 48.38 -40.08 -71.45
C VAL A 157 48.90 -41.50 -71.22
N THR A 158 49.35 -41.82 -70.00
CA THR A 158 49.79 -43.17 -69.63
C THR A 158 48.64 -44.19 -69.75
N GLU A 159 47.41 -43.82 -69.37
CA GLU A 159 46.21 -44.65 -69.52
C GLU A 159 45.86 -44.92 -71.00
N THR A 160 45.95 -43.89 -71.85
CA THR A 160 45.64 -43.99 -73.29
C THR A 160 46.65 -44.89 -74.03
N TYR A 161 47.94 -44.83 -73.68
CA TYR A 161 48.98 -45.69 -74.28
C TYR A 161 48.92 -47.14 -73.77
N THR A 162 48.65 -47.34 -72.47
CA THR A 162 48.47 -48.69 -71.90
C THR A 162 47.26 -49.39 -72.54
N LYS A 163 46.20 -48.65 -72.87
CA LYS A 163 45.05 -49.15 -73.67
C LYS A 163 45.46 -49.52 -75.10
N ALA A 164 46.28 -48.73 -75.78
CA ALA A 164 46.70 -49.01 -77.17
C ALA A 164 47.64 -50.24 -77.30
N LEU A 165 48.54 -50.44 -76.32
CA LEU A 165 49.50 -51.54 -76.31
C LEU A 165 48.88 -52.88 -75.88
N PHE A 166 47.88 -52.86 -74.97
CA PHE A 166 47.07 -54.03 -74.64
C PHE A 166 46.07 -54.39 -75.76
N ASN A 167 45.47 -53.42 -76.46
CA ASN A 167 44.52 -53.69 -77.56
C ASN A 167 45.11 -54.55 -78.69
N LYS A 168 46.40 -54.43 -79.02
CA LYS A 168 47.04 -55.25 -80.06
C LYS A 168 47.32 -56.72 -79.68
N MET A 169 47.35 -57.05 -78.39
CA MET A 169 47.51 -58.45 -77.91
C MET A 169 46.18 -59.07 -77.46
N VAL A 170 45.15 -58.22 -77.31
CA VAL A 170 43.76 -58.52 -77.00
C VAL A 170 42.99 -58.94 -78.27
N ASP A 171 43.21 -58.29 -79.43
CA ASP A 171 42.55 -58.64 -80.71
C ASP A 171 42.70 -60.11 -81.17
N LEU A 172 43.72 -60.86 -80.72
CA LEU A 172 43.89 -62.28 -81.09
C LEU A 172 43.28 -63.27 -80.08
N LYS A 173 43.07 -62.89 -78.82
CA LYS A 173 42.26 -63.68 -77.86
C LYS A 173 40.77 -63.35 -78.01
N ASP A 174 40.46 -62.09 -78.32
CA ASP A 174 39.13 -61.51 -78.22
C ASP A 174 38.11 -62.15 -79.13
N GLY A 175 38.47 -62.63 -80.32
CA GLY A 175 37.50 -63.35 -81.16
C GLY A 175 36.83 -64.55 -80.47
N MET A 176 37.57 -65.32 -79.66
CA MET A 176 37.03 -66.51 -78.98
C MET A 176 36.55 -66.22 -77.56
N SER A 177 37.09 -65.19 -76.89
CA SER A 177 36.65 -64.74 -75.56
C SER A 177 35.44 -63.78 -75.61
N GLN A 178 35.15 -63.12 -76.73
CA GLN A 178 33.99 -62.20 -76.86
C GLN A 178 32.65 -62.92 -76.80
N ALA A 179 32.57 -64.13 -77.34
CA ALA A 179 31.33 -64.91 -77.25
C ALA A 179 31.05 -65.35 -75.80
N ALA A 180 32.08 -65.82 -75.07
CA ALA A 180 31.93 -66.22 -73.67
C ALA A 180 31.65 -65.02 -72.74
N SER A 181 32.39 -63.92 -72.91
CA SER A 181 32.25 -62.70 -72.08
C SER A 181 31.04 -61.84 -72.45
N GLY A 182 30.46 -61.96 -73.64
CA GLY A 182 29.19 -61.29 -73.98
C GLY A 182 28.03 -61.77 -73.11
N SER A 183 28.05 -63.05 -72.71
CA SER A 183 27.08 -63.61 -71.76
C SER A 183 27.40 -63.16 -70.32
N GLU A 184 28.67 -63.05 -69.91
CA GLU A 184 29.02 -62.46 -68.61
C GLU A 184 28.67 -60.96 -68.53
N LYS A 185 28.86 -60.18 -69.60
CA LYS A 185 28.51 -58.75 -69.63
C LYS A 185 27.00 -58.48 -69.54
N LEU A 186 26.14 -59.32 -70.12
CA LEU A 186 24.69 -59.21 -69.88
C LEU A 186 24.37 -59.51 -68.40
N THR A 187 25.10 -60.43 -67.77
CA THR A 187 24.95 -60.76 -66.36
C THR A 187 25.39 -59.58 -65.47
N ASP A 188 26.50 -58.92 -65.80
CA ASP A 188 27.00 -57.74 -65.08
C ASP A 188 26.16 -56.47 -65.32
N GLY A 189 25.62 -56.28 -66.53
CA GLY A 189 24.67 -55.21 -66.82
C GLY A 189 23.35 -55.38 -66.05
N ALA A 190 22.86 -56.63 -65.92
CA ALA A 190 21.73 -56.95 -65.05
C ALA A 190 22.07 -56.67 -63.57
N ASN A 191 23.29 -57.01 -63.12
CA ASN A 191 23.78 -56.69 -61.76
C ASN A 191 23.81 -55.18 -61.48
N GLN A 192 24.30 -54.36 -62.42
CA GLN A 192 24.31 -52.90 -62.25
C GLN A 192 22.89 -52.30 -62.22
N LEU A 193 21.96 -52.83 -63.01
CA LEU A 193 20.56 -52.41 -62.98
C LEU A 193 19.87 -52.81 -61.66
N VAL A 194 20.19 -53.99 -61.12
CA VAL A 194 19.78 -54.44 -59.77
C VAL A 194 20.32 -53.48 -58.70
N THR A 195 21.61 -53.11 -58.73
CA THR A 195 22.22 -52.17 -57.77
C THR A 195 21.64 -50.75 -57.88
N GLY A 196 21.38 -50.26 -59.10
CA GLY A 196 20.73 -48.96 -59.33
C GLY A 196 19.28 -48.94 -58.82
N SER A 197 18.52 -50.00 -59.07
CA SER A 197 17.15 -50.17 -58.55
C SER A 197 17.13 -50.27 -57.02
N GLN A 198 18.10 -50.96 -56.40
CA GLN A 198 18.28 -51.00 -54.94
C GLN A 198 18.64 -49.62 -54.36
N THR A 199 19.46 -48.83 -55.05
CA THR A 199 19.81 -47.46 -54.63
C THR A 199 18.59 -46.53 -54.68
N LEU A 200 17.80 -46.59 -55.75
CA LEU A 200 16.54 -45.83 -55.87
C LEU A 200 15.55 -46.24 -54.77
N THR A 201 15.40 -47.54 -54.54
CA THR A 201 14.56 -48.10 -53.47
C THR A 201 15.01 -47.57 -52.09
N THR A 202 16.31 -47.52 -51.83
CA THR A 202 16.89 -47.01 -50.56
C THR A 202 16.62 -45.52 -50.35
N ASN A 203 16.73 -44.70 -51.40
CA ASN A 203 16.43 -43.27 -51.32
C ASN A 203 14.94 -43.00 -51.15
N LEU A 204 14.07 -43.82 -51.77
CA LEU A 204 12.62 -43.75 -51.57
C LEU A 204 12.20 -44.18 -50.17
N HIS A 205 12.88 -45.18 -49.58
CA HIS A 205 12.73 -45.49 -48.15
C HIS A 205 13.15 -44.30 -47.27
N SER A 206 14.29 -43.67 -47.56
CA SER A 206 14.74 -42.48 -46.81
C SER A 206 13.75 -41.31 -46.90
N LEU A 207 13.12 -41.11 -48.07
CA LEU A 207 12.04 -40.11 -48.24
C LEU A 207 10.77 -40.50 -47.48
N ALA A 208 10.40 -41.79 -47.48
CA ALA A 208 9.26 -42.30 -46.72
C ALA A 208 9.48 -42.11 -45.20
N ASP A 209 10.65 -42.48 -44.70
CA ASP A 209 11.04 -42.33 -43.29
C ASP A 209 11.11 -40.85 -42.86
N SER A 210 11.63 -39.99 -43.72
CA SER A 210 11.66 -38.53 -43.47
C SER A 210 10.26 -37.91 -43.49
N SER A 211 9.39 -38.37 -44.39
CA SER A 211 7.98 -37.93 -44.45
C SER A 211 7.18 -38.42 -43.24
N LEU A 212 7.48 -39.61 -42.73
CA LEU A 212 6.93 -40.14 -41.48
C LEU A 212 7.46 -39.38 -40.26
N THR A 213 8.74 -39.00 -40.25
CA THR A 213 9.33 -38.14 -39.21
C THR A 213 8.66 -36.77 -39.18
N PHE A 214 8.40 -36.17 -40.34
CA PHE A 214 7.64 -34.92 -40.46
C PHE A 214 6.18 -35.08 -40.03
N SER A 215 5.54 -36.20 -40.37
CA SER A 215 4.21 -36.58 -39.90
C SER A 215 4.15 -36.66 -38.37
N ASN A 216 5.09 -37.38 -37.75
CA ASN A 216 5.23 -37.48 -36.29
C ASN A 216 5.46 -36.11 -35.62
N GLY A 217 6.25 -35.23 -36.24
CA GLY A 217 6.43 -33.85 -35.77
C GLY A 217 5.13 -33.02 -35.84
N THR A 218 4.34 -33.22 -36.90
CA THR A 218 3.03 -32.57 -37.07
C THR A 218 2.00 -33.14 -36.09
N GLU A 219 2.07 -34.43 -35.77
CA GLU A 219 1.25 -35.06 -34.73
C GLU A 219 1.57 -34.47 -33.35
N GLN A 220 2.86 -34.30 -33.01
CA GLN A 220 3.25 -33.64 -31.74
C GLN A 220 2.76 -32.19 -31.67
N PHE A 221 2.87 -31.44 -32.76
CA PHE A 221 2.32 -30.08 -32.85
C PHE A 221 0.80 -30.07 -32.68
N THR A 222 0.08 -30.99 -33.32
CA THR A 222 -1.38 -31.16 -33.21
C THR A 222 -1.80 -31.51 -31.79
N ARG A 223 -1.07 -32.39 -31.09
CA ARG A 223 -1.31 -32.71 -29.67
C ARG A 223 -1.07 -31.50 -28.76
N GLY A 224 0.01 -30.76 -28.98
CA GLY A 224 0.30 -29.52 -28.24
C GLY A 224 -0.76 -28.45 -28.46
N LEU A 225 -1.23 -28.28 -29.71
CA LEU A 225 -2.27 -27.33 -30.07
C LEU A 225 -3.64 -27.73 -29.51
N SER A 226 -3.99 -29.02 -29.49
CA SER A 226 -5.19 -29.52 -28.81
C SER A 226 -5.19 -29.24 -27.31
N SER A 227 -4.04 -29.37 -26.65
CA SER A 227 -3.88 -29.01 -25.24
C SER A 227 -4.07 -27.51 -25.02
N TYR A 228 -3.52 -26.67 -25.91
CA TYR A 228 -3.72 -25.22 -25.90
C TYR A 228 -5.19 -24.84 -26.12
N ILE A 229 -5.88 -25.42 -27.11
CA ILE A 229 -7.31 -25.19 -27.37
C ILE A 229 -8.14 -25.55 -26.13
N SER A 230 -7.86 -26.70 -25.53
CA SER A 230 -8.53 -27.13 -24.29
C SER A 230 -8.34 -26.13 -23.16
N GLY A 231 -7.14 -25.54 -23.03
CA GLY A 231 -6.86 -24.47 -22.07
C GLY A 231 -7.61 -23.17 -22.36
N VAL A 232 -7.72 -22.75 -23.63
CA VAL A 232 -8.50 -21.58 -24.05
C VAL A 232 -10.00 -21.79 -23.82
N GLU A 233 -10.48 -23.01 -24.01
CA GLU A 233 -11.88 -23.37 -23.76
C GLU A 233 -12.20 -23.41 -22.26
N GLN A 234 -11.29 -23.93 -21.43
CA GLN A 234 -11.40 -23.81 -19.97
C GLN A 234 -11.41 -22.34 -19.52
N LEU A 235 -10.60 -21.48 -20.13
CA LEU A 235 -10.64 -20.04 -19.88
C LEU A 235 -11.99 -19.43 -20.28
N HIS A 236 -12.53 -19.80 -21.45
CA HIS A 236 -13.85 -19.33 -21.90
C HIS A 236 -14.97 -19.72 -20.92
N LEU A 237 -15.02 -20.97 -20.50
CA LEU A 237 -15.98 -21.47 -19.51
C LEU A 237 -15.78 -20.80 -18.14
N GLY A 238 -14.53 -20.63 -17.72
CA GLY A 238 -14.18 -19.94 -16.48
C GLY A 238 -14.64 -18.47 -16.48
N LEU A 239 -14.48 -17.76 -17.60
CA LEU A 239 -14.97 -16.40 -17.76
C LEU A 239 -16.51 -16.34 -17.74
N GLY A 240 -17.20 -17.30 -18.35
CA GLY A 240 -18.66 -17.40 -18.27
C GLY A 240 -19.18 -17.63 -16.84
N ASN A 241 -18.52 -18.49 -16.07
CA ASN A 241 -18.83 -18.71 -14.65
C ASN A 241 -18.54 -17.46 -13.82
N PHE A 242 -17.42 -16.79 -14.06
CA PHE A 242 -17.07 -15.53 -13.39
C PHE A 242 -18.09 -14.42 -13.71
N ASN A 243 -18.52 -14.31 -14.96
CA ASN A 243 -19.56 -13.37 -15.38
C ASN A 243 -20.88 -13.63 -14.66
N SER A 244 -21.29 -14.89 -14.56
CA SER A 244 -22.51 -15.29 -13.84
C SER A 244 -22.43 -14.95 -12.34
N GLY A 245 -21.26 -15.12 -11.73
CA GLY A 245 -20.98 -14.68 -10.36
C GLY A 245 -21.05 -13.16 -10.19
N LEU A 246 -20.52 -12.41 -11.15
CA LEU A 246 -20.59 -10.95 -11.20
C LEU A 246 -22.02 -10.41 -11.36
N VAL A 247 -22.85 -11.08 -12.16
CA VAL A 247 -24.28 -10.76 -12.28
C VAL A 247 -25.00 -10.98 -10.95
N THR A 248 -24.68 -12.05 -10.24
CA THR A 248 -25.24 -12.31 -8.90
C THR A 248 -24.81 -11.25 -7.89
N TYR A 249 -23.52 -10.90 -7.90
CA TYR A 249 -22.94 -9.85 -7.06
C TYR A 249 -23.57 -8.47 -7.32
N THR A 250 -23.71 -8.07 -8.59
CA THR A 250 -24.36 -6.81 -8.97
C THR A 250 -25.83 -6.78 -8.59
N GLY A 251 -26.54 -7.91 -8.69
CA GLY A 251 -27.88 -8.06 -8.16
C GLY A 251 -27.95 -7.76 -6.65
N ALA A 252 -27.02 -8.30 -5.86
CA ALA A 252 -26.94 -8.04 -4.42
C ALA A 252 -26.56 -6.58 -4.11
N VAL A 253 -25.64 -5.97 -4.86
CA VAL A 253 -25.31 -4.54 -4.74
C VAL A 253 -26.52 -3.67 -5.07
N SER A 254 -27.30 -4.01 -6.10
CA SER A 254 -28.56 -3.31 -6.40
C SER A 254 -29.62 -3.48 -5.31
N GLN A 255 -29.69 -4.63 -4.65
CA GLN A 255 -30.57 -4.81 -3.48
C GLN A 255 -30.13 -3.95 -2.29
N LEU A 256 -28.82 -3.86 -2.03
CA LEU A 256 -28.25 -2.98 -1.02
C LEU A 256 -28.54 -1.51 -1.34
N ASP A 257 -28.40 -1.11 -2.61
CA ASP A 257 -28.70 0.25 -3.06
C ASP A 257 -30.17 0.62 -2.82
N ASN A 258 -31.09 -0.30 -3.15
CA ASN A 258 -32.51 -0.13 -2.87
C ASN A 258 -32.79 0.00 -1.36
N GLY A 259 -32.16 -0.83 -0.53
CA GLY A 259 -32.30 -0.76 0.93
C GLY A 259 -31.77 0.56 1.51
N LEU A 260 -30.64 1.05 1.01
CA LEU A 260 -30.07 2.35 1.37
C LEU A 260 -30.95 3.51 0.87
N GLY A 261 -31.56 3.39 -0.30
CA GLY A 261 -32.54 4.35 -0.81
C GLY A 261 -33.78 4.43 0.08
N GLN A 262 -34.31 3.29 0.52
CA GLN A 262 -35.41 3.26 1.48
C GLN A 262 -35.02 3.91 2.81
N LEU A 263 -33.84 3.56 3.35
CA LEU A 263 -33.35 4.12 4.61
C LEU A 263 -33.10 5.63 4.51
N SER A 264 -32.53 6.09 3.40
CA SER A 264 -32.35 7.52 3.09
C SER A 264 -33.71 8.23 3.03
N SER A 265 -34.70 7.67 2.34
CA SER A 265 -36.05 8.25 2.25
C SER A 265 -36.78 8.37 3.60
N LYS A 266 -36.45 7.49 4.56
CA LYS A 266 -37.00 7.48 5.92
C LYS A 266 -36.18 8.29 6.92
N SER A 267 -34.97 8.71 6.56
CA SER A 267 -34.11 9.53 7.42
C SER A 267 -34.77 10.87 7.84
N PRO A 268 -35.49 11.59 6.97
CA PRO A 268 -36.24 12.79 7.37
C PRO A 268 -37.39 12.52 8.35
N GLU A 269 -38.04 11.34 8.28
CA GLU A 269 -39.03 10.90 9.27
C GLU A 269 -38.37 10.66 10.64
N LEU A 270 -37.21 9.99 10.65
CA LEU A 270 -36.44 9.76 11.87
C LEU A 270 -35.98 11.08 12.52
N VAL A 271 -35.44 12.02 11.72
CA VAL A 271 -35.05 13.36 12.20
C VAL A 271 -36.23 14.08 12.84
N ARG A 272 -37.39 14.08 12.19
CA ARG A 272 -38.61 14.68 12.75
C ARG A 272 -39.03 13.99 14.04
N GLY A 273 -38.99 12.65 14.09
CA GLY A 273 -39.32 11.88 15.28
C GLY A 273 -38.40 12.18 16.46
N ILE A 274 -37.08 12.30 16.22
CA ILE A 274 -36.10 12.64 17.26
C ILE A 274 -36.30 14.08 17.76
N ASN A 275 -36.57 15.05 16.86
CA ASN A 275 -36.91 16.42 17.27
C ASN A 275 -38.23 16.49 18.05
N GLN A 276 -39.23 15.69 17.67
CA GLN A 276 -40.49 15.60 18.41
C GLN A 276 -40.29 14.96 19.79
N LEU A 277 -39.42 13.95 19.91
CA LEU A 277 -39.03 13.38 21.19
C LEU A 277 -38.30 14.41 22.06
N TYR A 278 -37.37 15.18 21.48
CA TYR A 278 -36.64 16.22 22.19
C TYR A 278 -37.57 17.28 22.77
N THR A 279 -38.45 17.84 21.94
CA THR A 279 -39.46 18.83 22.37
C THR A 279 -40.44 18.27 23.41
N GLY A 280 -40.83 17.00 23.28
CA GLY A 280 -41.65 16.32 24.28
C GLY A 280 -40.94 16.14 25.62
N VAL A 281 -39.66 15.75 25.60
CA VAL A 281 -38.82 15.60 26.82
C VAL A 281 -38.52 16.95 27.45
N GLU A 282 -38.29 18.00 26.66
CA GLU A 282 -38.12 19.37 27.16
C GLU A 282 -39.40 19.83 27.88
N SER A 283 -40.57 19.60 27.29
CA SER A 283 -41.87 19.91 27.90
C SER A 283 -42.09 19.12 29.21
N TYR A 284 -41.75 17.83 29.22
CA TYR A 284 -41.80 16.99 30.42
C TYR A 284 -40.88 17.53 31.52
N THR A 285 -39.63 17.89 31.19
CA THR A 285 -38.68 18.47 32.14
C THR A 285 -39.15 19.81 32.68
N GLY A 286 -39.74 20.66 31.84
CA GLY A 286 -40.41 21.88 32.27
C GLY A 286 -41.53 21.59 33.28
N GLY A 287 -42.38 20.60 33.00
CA GLY A 287 -43.44 20.17 33.92
C GLY A 287 -42.91 19.63 35.26
N VAL A 288 -41.85 18.83 35.23
CA VAL A 288 -41.17 18.34 36.46
C VAL A 288 -40.57 19.50 37.25
N SER A 289 -39.94 20.47 36.59
CA SER A 289 -39.41 21.67 37.25
C SER A 289 -40.53 22.46 37.93
N GLN A 290 -41.67 22.62 37.26
CA GLN A 290 -42.83 23.32 37.82
C GLN A 290 -43.46 22.57 39.00
N LEU A 291 -43.56 21.24 38.93
CA LEU A 291 -43.93 20.39 40.08
C LEU A 291 -42.97 20.60 41.25
N ASN A 292 -41.67 20.64 40.98
CA ASN A 292 -40.65 20.86 42.00
C ASN A 292 -40.81 22.23 42.67
N THR A 293 -41.00 23.29 41.89
CA THR A 293 -41.31 24.62 42.43
C THR A 293 -42.57 24.60 43.29
N GLY A 294 -43.64 23.97 42.81
CA GLY A 294 -44.90 23.83 43.56
C GLY A 294 -44.74 23.07 44.88
N LEU A 295 -43.96 21.98 44.90
CA LEU A 295 -43.67 21.21 46.10
C LEU A 295 -42.81 21.98 47.11
N ASN A 296 -41.84 22.76 46.64
CA ASN A 296 -41.05 23.63 47.53
C ASN A 296 -41.91 24.75 48.16
N GLN A 297 -42.82 25.34 47.39
CA GLN A 297 -43.79 26.31 47.91
C GLN A 297 -44.75 25.67 48.92
N PHE A 298 -45.27 24.48 48.61
CA PHE A 298 -46.14 23.73 49.51
C PHE A 298 -45.41 23.34 50.81
N SER A 299 -44.16 22.88 50.73
CA SER A 299 -43.31 22.60 51.90
C SER A 299 -43.10 23.82 52.78
N SER A 300 -42.87 24.99 52.16
CA SER A 300 -42.78 26.25 52.89
C SER A 300 -44.08 26.59 53.62
N GLY A 301 -45.24 26.39 52.97
CA GLY A 301 -46.56 26.59 53.58
C GLY A 301 -46.84 25.61 54.73
N VAL A 302 -46.51 24.33 54.56
CA VAL A 302 -46.64 23.31 55.61
C VAL A 302 -45.74 23.64 56.79
N SER A 303 -44.51 24.08 56.56
CA SER A 303 -43.59 24.52 57.62
C SER A 303 -44.13 25.71 58.41
N ALA A 304 -44.77 26.67 57.74
CA ALA A 304 -45.45 27.78 58.42
C ALA A 304 -46.62 27.30 59.29
N TYR A 305 -47.43 26.37 58.77
CA TYR A 305 -48.51 25.73 59.52
C TYR A 305 -48.01 24.95 60.73
N THR A 306 -46.97 24.11 60.58
CA THR A 306 -46.43 23.31 61.67
C THR A 306 -45.85 24.20 62.77
N ASN A 307 -45.13 25.27 62.41
CA ASN A 307 -44.66 26.28 63.36
C ASN A 307 -45.80 26.97 64.12
N GLY A 308 -46.92 27.26 63.44
CA GLY A 308 -48.12 27.77 64.07
C GLY A 308 -48.71 26.79 65.09
N VAL A 309 -48.74 25.49 64.77
CA VAL A 309 -49.20 24.43 65.69
C VAL A 309 -48.24 24.26 66.88
N VAL A 310 -46.93 24.36 66.68
CA VAL A 310 -45.95 24.36 67.79
C VAL A 310 -46.25 25.52 68.74
N SER A 311 -46.47 26.71 68.19
CA SER A 311 -46.81 27.91 68.97
C SER A 311 -48.13 27.75 69.75
N LEU A 312 -49.14 27.15 69.12
CA LEU A 312 -50.40 26.79 69.78
C LEU A 312 -50.20 25.79 70.92
N ALA A 313 -49.41 24.74 70.69
CA ALA A 313 -49.09 23.75 71.73
C ALA A 313 -48.33 24.38 72.89
N THR A 314 -47.36 25.26 72.64
CA THR A 314 -46.65 26.01 73.68
C THR A 314 -47.62 26.91 74.46
N GLY A 315 -48.48 27.67 73.78
CA GLY A 315 -49.47 28.52 74.43
C GLY A 315 -50.50 27.74 75.25
N ALA A 316 -50.98 26.60 74.75
CA ALA A 316 -51.90 25.74 75.46
C ALA A 316 -51.27 25.09 76.69
N ASN A 317 -50.00 24.67 76.62
CA ASN A 317 -49.24 24.19 77.78
C ASN A 317 -49.05 25.29 78.83
N GLN A 318 -48.73 26.52 78.41
CA GLN A 318 -48.63 27.65 79.32
C GLN A 318 -49.97 27.95 80.01
N LEU A 319 -51.07 27.95 79.26
CA LEU A 319 -52.41 28.16 79.82
C LEU A 319 -52.82 27.03 80.78
N SER A 320 -52.50 25.77 80.45
CA SER A 320 -52.70 24.61 81.34
C SER A 320 -51.94 24.80 82.66
N ASN A 321 -50.66 25.16 82.60
CA ASN A 321 -49.85 25.43 83.80
C ASN A 321 -50.41 26.57 84.65
N GLN A 322 -50.80 27.70 84.05
CA GLN A 322 -51.41 28.82 84.78
C GLN A 322 -52.78 28.45 85.36
N SER A 323 -53.56 27.67 84.63
CA SER A 323 -54.86 27.17 85.09
C SER A 323 -54.71 26.21 86.27
N ALA A 324 -53.65 25.39 86.30
CA ALA A 324 -53.32 24.57 87.46
C ALA A 324 -53.03 25.42 88.71
N THR A 325 -52.32 26.54 88.56
CA THR A 325 -52.13 27.51 89.65
C THR A 325 -53.45 28.10 90.13
N LEU A 326 -54.35 28.49 89.22
CA LEU A 326 -55.69 28.98 89.57
C LEU A 326 -56.50 27.94 90.33
N ARG A 327 -56.50 26.67 89.87
CA ARG A 327 -57.18 25.56 90.55
C ARG A 327 -56.67 25.39 91.97
N MET A 328 -55.35 25.35 92.17
CA MET A 328 -54.76 25.24 93.50
C MET A 328 -55.18 26.41 94.42
N GLY A 329 -55.19 27.64 93.90
CA GLY A 329 -55.63 28.82 94.66
C GLY A 329 -57.11 28.75 95.06
N VAL A 330 -57.99 28.29 94.16
CA VAL A 330 -59.42 28.14 94.44
C VAL A 330 -59.71 26.98 95.39
N GLU A 331 -58.98 25.87 95.27
CA GLU A 331 -59.02 24.75 96.22
C GLU A 331 -58.65 25.24 97.63
N GLN A 332 -57.54 25.97 97.78
CA GLN A 332 -57.11 26.58 99.04
C GLN A 332 -58.16 27.55 99.61
N LEU A 333 -58.79 28.39 98.77
CA LEU A 333 -59.85 29.30 99.20
C LEU A 333 -61.07 28.54 99.72
N SER A 334 -61.50 27.49 99.00
CA SER A 334 -62.65 26.67 99.40
C SER A 334 -62.38 25.92 100.70
N GLU A 335 -61.17 25.38 100.89
CA GLU A 335 -60.72 24.80 102.15
C GLU A 335 -60.75 25.82 103.29
N GLY A 336 -60.26 27.04 103.06
CA GLY A 336 -60.31 28.14 104.04
C GLY A 336 -61.74 28.52 104.45
N ILE A 337 -62.68 28.58 103.51
CA ILE A 337 -64.10 28.84 103.77
C ILE A 337 -64.74 27.69 104.57
N GLN A 338 -64.43 26.43 104.26
CA GLN A 338 -64.89 25.28 105.04
C GLN A 338 -64.34 25.29 106.46
N GLN A 339 -63.07 25.64 106.64
CA GLN A 339 -62.47 25.83 107.96
C GLN A 339 -63.17 26.96 108.74
N LEU A 340 -63.49 28.08 108.10
CA LEU A 340 -64.27 29.15 108.72
C LEU A 340 -65.66 28.68 109.14
N SER A 341 -66.37 27.96 108.27
CA SER A 341 -67.70 27.37 108.57
C SER A 341 -67.65 26.45 109.78
N SER A 342 -66.70 25.52 109.82
CA SER A 342 -66.56 24.57 110.94
C SER A 342 -66.23 25.27 112.27
N LYS A 343 -65.44 26.35 112.24
CA LYS A 343 -65.14 27.16 113.43
C LYS A 343 -66.36 27.97 113.89
N LEU A 344 -67.16 28.47 112.96
CA LEU A 344 -68.40 29.18 113.29
C LEU A 344 -69.49 28.23 113.85
N ASP A 345 -69.53 26.99 113.37
CA ASP A 345 -70.36 25.93 113.97
C ASP A 345 -69.91 25.58 115.40
N ALA A 346 -68.60 25.60 115.68
CA ALA A 346 -68.07 25.41 117.04
C ALA A 346 -68.47 26.55 118.02
N SER A 347 -68.78 27.75 117.51
CA SER A 347 -69.37 28.85 118.28
C SER A 347 -70.86 28.67 118.63
N SER A 348 -71.48 27.54 118.26
CA SER A 348 -72.82 27.14 118.72
C SER A 348 -72.95 27.15 120.25
N LYS A 349 -71.87 26.82 120.97
CA LYS A 349 -71.83 26.87 122.43
C LYS A 349 -72.00 28.30 122.97
N GLN A 350 -71.38 29.31 122.34
CA GLN A 350 -71.62 30.72 122.71
C GLN A 350 -73.05 31.14 122.42
N LYS A 351 -73.61 30.73 121.27
CA LYS A 351 -75.01 31.01 120.92
C LYS A 351 -75.97 30.42 121.95
N ASP A 352 -75.77 29.18 122.36
CA ASP A 352 -76.59 28.53 123.39
C ASP A 352 -76.45 29.25 124.75
N GLN A 353 -75.24 29.64 125.13
CA GLN A 353 -74.99 30.44 126.34
C GLN A 353 -75.67 31.83 126.29
N ILE A 354 -75.61 32.53 125.15
CA ILE A 354 -76.29 33.82 124.92
C ILE A 354 -77.80 33.66 125.04
N ASN A 355 -78.38 32.61 124.44
CA ASN A 355 -79.81 32.33 124.51
C ASN A 355 -80.26 31.99 125.93
N GLN A 356 -79.46 31.20 126.66
CA GLN A 356 -79.70 30.90 128.08
C GLN A 356 -79.61 32.16 128.94
N LEU A 357 -78.63 33.03 128.70
CA LEU A 357 -78.48 34.30 129.42
C LEU A 357 -79.66 35.24 129.13
N SER A 358 -80.07 35.38 127.86
CA SER A 358 -81.25 36.19 127.48
C SER A 358 -82.52 35.67 128.15
N SER A 359 -82.73 34.34 128.15
CA SER A 359 -83.87 33.71 128.83
C SER A 359 -83.83 33.95 130.33
N GLY A 360 -82.66 33.82 130.95
CA GLY A 360 -82.47 34.06 132.36
C GLY A 360 -82.65 35.52 132.77
N LEU A 361 -82.28 36.50 131.92
CA LEU A 361 -82.53 37.93 132.18
C LEU A 361 -84.03 38.24 132.13
N ASN A 362 -84.77 37.60 131.22
CA ASN A 362 -86.23 37.71 131.19
C ASN A 362 -86.87 37.11 132.44
N GLN A 363 -86.41 35.93 132.86
CA GLN A 363 -86.85 35.30 134.10
C GLN A 363 -86.50 36.16 135.32
N LEU A 364 -85.30 36.74 135.37
CA LEU A 364 -84.88 37.68 136.41
C LEU A 364 -85.81 38.89 136.46
N ASN A 365 -86.13 39.50 135.32
CA ASN A 365 -87.07 40.63 135.28
C ASN A 365 -88.45 40.21 135.81
N GLN A 366 -88.99 39.05 135.39
CA GLN A 366 -90.27 38.54 135.88
C GLN A 366 -90.27 38.30 137.40
N VAL A 367 -89.22 37.69 137.94
CA VAL A 367 -89.08 37.46 139.40
C VAL A 367 -89.00 38.81 140.13
N ILE A 368 -88.22 39.78 139.63
CA ILE A 368 -88.14 41.13 140.23
C ILE A 368 -89.50 41.83 140.20
N GLN A 369 -90.27 41.74 139.12
CA GLN A 369 -91.60 42.37 139.07
C GLN A 369 -92.59 41.76 140.07
N ASN A 370 -92.48 40.46 140.36
CA ASN A 370 -93.42 39.71 141.19
C ASN A 370 -92.99 39.55 142.67
N ILE A 371 -91.83 40.07 143.07
CA ILE A 371 -91.31 39.90 144.44
C ILE A 371 -92.07 40.76 145.47
N ASP A 372 -92.23 40.19 146.68
CA ASP A 372 -92.75 40.81 147.90
C ASP A 372 -91.67 40.81 149.00
N VAL A 373 -91.76 41.71 149.99
CA VAL A 373 -90.67 42.14 150.90
C VAL A 373 -90.15 41.03 151.87
N GLY A 374 -90.60 39.78 151.73
CA GLY A 374 -90.33 38.68 152.66
C GLY A 374 -89.65 37.41 152.10
N ASP A 375 -89.48 37.24 150.78
CA ASP A 375 -88.88 36.02 150.20
C ASP A 375 -87.90 36.32 149.05
N THR A 376 -86.62 36.55 149.41
CA THR A 376 -85.55 36.93 148.47
C THR A 376 -84.66 35.77 148.02
N LYS A 377 -84.88 34.55 148.52
CA LYS A 377 -83.99 33.39 148.27
C LYS A 377 -84.00 32.94 146.81
N GLN A 378 -85.17 32.96 146.17
CA GLN A 378 -85.29 32.59 144.75
C GLN A 378 -84.59 33.61 143.85
N LEU A 379 -84.65 34.89 144.20
CA LEU A 379 -83.96 35.96 143.47
C LEU A 379 -82.44 35.80 143.59
N ASP A 380 -81.91 35.57 144.80
CA ASP A 380 -80.47 35.35 145.02
C ASP A 380 -79.91 34.15 144.23
N SER A 381 -80.68 33.06 144.12
CA SER A 381 -80.31 31.90 143.30
C SER A 381 -80.26 32.21 141.80
N VAL A 382 -81.21 33.00 141.30
CA VAL A 382 -81.24 33.44 139.89
C VAL A 382 -80.08 34.40 139.61
N LEU A 383 -79.81 35.38 140.48
CA LEU A 383 -78.68 36.29 140.31
C LEU A 383 -77.34 35.55 140.37
N SER A 384 -77.15 34.63 141.32
CA SER A 384 -75.93 33.83 141.41
C SER A 384 -75.69 32.98 140.15
N SER A 385 -76.76 32.41 139.59
CA SER A 385 -76.70 31.67 138.32
C SER A 385 -76.38 32.60 137.14
N MET A 386 -76.94 33.82 137.13
CA MET A 386 -76.64 34.84 136.11
C MET A 386 -75.19 35.31 136.19
N VAL A 387 -74.65 35.56 137.39
CA VAL A 387 -73.23 35.93 137.59
C VAL A 387 -72.33 34.80 137.11
N SER A 388 -72.63 33.56 137.47
CA SER A 388 -71.86 32.40 137.01
C SER A 388 -71.86 32.28 135.49
N LEU A 389 -73.04 32.37 134.86
CA LEU A 389 -73.19 32.31 133.41
C LEU A 389 -72.52 33.49 132.69
N SER A 390 -72.63 34.71 133.24
CA SER A 390 -72.00 35.91 132.68
C SER A 390 -70.49 35.88 132.82
N ASN A 391 -69.95 35.36 133.92
CA ASN A 391 -68.52 35.12 134.10
C ASN A 391 -68.01 34.04 133.15
N GLN A 392 -68.76 32.96 132.96
CA GLN A 392 -68.43 31.94 131.95
C GLN A 392 -68.41 32.55 130.55
N MET A 393 -69.40 33.38 130.20
CA MET A 393 -69.42 34.10 128.93
C MET A 393 -68.26 35.09 128.79
N LEU A 394 -67.87 35.78 129.85
CA LEU A 394 -66.72 36.69 129.85
C LEU A 394 -65.41 35.93 129.58
N VAL A 395 -65.20 34.81 130.26
CA VAL A 395 -64.04 33.94 130.06
C VAL A 395 -64.05 33.35 128.64
N SER A 396 -65.20 32.88 128.17
CA SER A 396 -65.37 32.39 126.80
C SER A 396 -65.04 33.48 125.79
N ALA A 397 -65.65 34.67 125.88
CA ALA A 397 -65.41 35.78 124.96
C ALA A 397 -63.94 36.27 124.96
N GLN A 398 -63.26 36.26 126.11
CA GLN A 398 -61.83 36.56 126.19
C GLN A 398 -60.97 35.47 125.53
N SER A 399 -61.31 34.20 125.74
CA SER A 399 -60.65 33.07 125.09
C SER A 399 -60.87 33.11 123.57
N ASP A 400 -62.09 33.37 123.12
CA ASP A 400 -62.45 33.45 121.70
C ASP A 400 -61.72 34.59 121.01
N LYS A 401 -61.61 35.75 121.66
CA LYS A 401 -60.81 36.87 121.17
C LYS A 401 -59.37 36.44 120.92
N ALA A 402 -58.74 35.81 121.91
CA ALA A 402 -57.34 35.38 121.81
C ALA A 402 -57.14 34.30 120.76
N THR A 403 -58.01 33.28 120.74
CA THR A 403 -57.93 32.16 119.80
C THR A 403 -58.27 32.57 118.37
N THR A 404 -59.27 33.42 118.15
CA THR A 404 -59.65 33.91 116.82
C THR A 404 -58.55 34.79 116.24
N LEU A 405 -57.96 35.68 117.05
CA LEU A 405 -56.84 36.51 116.63
C LEU A 405 -55.62 35.66 116.25
N ALA A 406 -55.23 34.70 117.10
CA ALA A 406 -54.12 33.79 116.81
C ALA A 406 -54.36 32.93 115.55
N ASN A 407 -55.59 32.47 115.37
CA ASN A 407 -55.98 31.69 114.19
C ASN A 407 -55.94 32.49 112.91
N ILE A 408 -56.44 33.74 112.91
CA ILE A 408 -56.37 34.62 111.74
C ILE A 408 -54.92 34.94 111.41
N GLN A 409 -54.11 35.28 112.43
CA GLN A 409 -52.70 35.64 112.28
C GLN A 409 -51.81 34.49 111.78
N SER A 410 -52.18 33.25 112.08
CA SER A 410 -51.48 32.05 111.59
C SER A 410 -51.82 31.67 110.15
N THR A 411 -52.84 32.29 109.53
CA THR A 411 -53.15 32.02 108.12
C THR A 411 -52.13 32.67 107.19
N ALA A 412 -51.74 31.95 106.13
CA ALA A 412 -50.85 32.49 105.09
C ALA A 412 -51.46 33.72 104.40
N ALA A 413 -52.79 33.75 104.25
CA ALA A 413 -53.51 34.90 103.71
C ALA A 413 -53.25 36.16 104.55
N TYR A 414 -53.39 36.07 105.87
CA TYR A 414 -53.09 37.19 106.76
C TYR A 414 -51.62 37.61 106.70
N GLN A 415 -50.68 36.65 106.67
CA GLN A 415 -49.24 36.94 106.58
C GLN A 415 -48.84 37.62 105.26
N SER A 416 -49.62 37.44 104.19
CA SER A 416 -49.39 38.07 102.90
C SER A 416 -49.92 39.51 102.78
N LEU A 417 -50.76 39.96 103.73
CA LEU A 417 -51.29 41.31 103.76
C LEU A 417 -50.22 42.33 104.23
N THR A 418 -50.39 43.59 103.84
CA THR A 418 -49.53 44.67 104.33
C THR A 418 -49.67 44.85 105.83
N SER A 419 -48.65 45.42 106.47
CA SER A 419 -48.66 45.68 107.92
C SER A 419 -49.87 46.51 108.36
N GLU A 420 -50.32 47.46 107.51
CA GLU A 420 -51.52 48.27 107.75
C GLU A 420 -52.82 47.45 107.68
N GLN A 421 -52.97 46.59 106.66
CA GLN A 421 -54.12 45.70 106.53
C GLN A 421 -54.19 44.64 107.64
N GLN A 422 -53.03 44.11 108.04
CA GLN A 422 -52.91 43.21 109.20
C GLN A 422 -53.38 43.90 110.49
N ALA A 423 -52.91 45.13 110.72
CA ALA A 423 -53.32 45.92 111.88
C ALA A 423 -54.82 46.23 111.86
N GLU A 424 -55.39 46.58 110.72
CA GLU A 424 -56.82 46.88 110.56
C GLU A 424 -57.72 45.66 110.82
N ILE A 425 -57.35 44.49 110.29
CA ILE A 425 -58.08 43.23 110.53
C ILE A 425 -57.95 42.82 112.00
N SER A 426 -56.74 42.86 112.56
CA SER A 426 -56.52 42.54 113.98
C SER A 426 -57.29 43.47 114.91
N ALA A 427 -57.34 44.76 114.59
CA ALA A 427 -58.11 45.75 115.33
C ALA A 427 -59.62 45.47 115.23
N SER A 428 -60.13 45.19 114.04
CA SER A 428 -61.56 44.92 113.82
C SER A 428 -62.05 43.67 114.55
N VAL A 429 -61.29 42.57 114.50
CA VAL A 429 -61.60 41.33 115.23
C VAL A 429 -61.50 41.55 116.75
N SER A 430 -60.51 42.34 117.18
CA SER A 430 -60.34 42.71 118.58
C SER A 430 -61.47 43.59 119.08
N GLN A 431 -62.00 44.51 118.27
CA GLN A 431 -63.07 45.45 118.62
C GLN A 431 -64.40 44.71 118.83
N ASN A 432 -64.78 43.83 117.89
CA ASN A 432 -66.05 43.10 117.96
C ASN A 432 -66.15 42.17 119.18
N SER A 433 -65.03 41.56 119.57
CA SER A 433 -64.94 40.77 120.81
C SER A 433 -64.93 41.64 122.07
N THR A 434 -64.47 42.89 121.96
CA THR A 434 -64.46 43.86 123.08
C THR A 434 -65.88 44.32 123.41
N ASP A 435 -66.76 44.46 122.43
CA ASP A 435 -68.17 44.80 122.65
C ASP A 435 -68.91 43.67 123.39
N SER A 436 -68.65 42.40 123.05
CA SER A 436 -69.19 41.24 123.76
C SER A 436 -68.66 41.13 125.20
N ILE A 437 -67.37 41.40 125.40
CA ILE A 437 -66.73 41.48 126.72
C ILE A 437 -67.34 42.61 127.54
N GLN A 438 -67.53 43.79 126.94
CA GLN A 438 -68.09 44.97 127.60
C GLN A 438 -69.57 44.77 127.94
N LEU A 439 -70.33 44.07 127.08
CA LEU A 439 -71.71 43.70 127.35
C LEU A 439 -71.81 42.67 128.49
N ALA A 440 -70.97 41.63 128.49
CA ALA A 440 -70.88 40.67 129.60
C ALA A 440 -70.50 41.37 130.91
N GLN A 441 -69.52 42.29 130.90
CA GLN A 441 -69.14 43.11 132.04
C GLN A 441 -70.26 44.04 132.51
N SER A 442 -71.01 44.64 131.58
CA SER A 442 -72.15 45.50 131.90
C SER A 442 -73.28 44.71 132.53
N ILE A 443 -73.53 43.48 132.06
CA ILE A 443 -74.51 42.56 132.67
C ILE A 443 -74.02 42.13 134.06
N ILE A 444 -72.73 41.79 134.23
CA ILE A 444 -72.16 41.47 135.56
C ILE A 444 -72.34 42.66 136.51
N ALA A 445 -71.99 43.88 136.07
CA ALA A 445 -72.13 45.08 136.88
C ALA A 445 -73.59 45.38 137.22
N LEU A 446 -74.51 45.17 136.27
CA LEU A 446 -75.95 45.29 136.50
C LEU A 446 -76.43 44.27 137.52
N VAL A 447 -76.09 42.99 137.35
CA VAL A 447 -76.49 41.92 138.27
C VAL A 447 -75.88 42.14 139.65
N GLN A 448 -74.63 42.57 139.76
CA GLN A 448 -74.01 42.95 141.04
C GLN A 448 -74.68 44.17 141.68
N GLY A 449 -75.06 45.17 140.88
CA GLY A 449 -75.85 46.32 141.36
C GLY A 449 -77.24 45.90 141.86
N LEU A 450 -77.87 44.94 141.19
CA LEU A 450 -79.12 44.31 141.64
C LEU A 450 -78.90 43.48 142.92
N GLN A 451 -77.77 42.77 143.09
CA GLN A 451 -77.40 42.08 144.34
C GLN A 451 -77.23 43.07 145.49
N GLY A 452 -76.49 44.15 145.29
CA GLY A 452 -76.33 45.20 146.31
C GLY A 452 -77.64 45.93 146.64
N SER A 453 -78.52 46.11 145.65
CA SER A 453 -79.87 46.64 145.88
C SER A 453 -80.76 45.65 146.64
N LEU A 454 -80.58 44.35 146.43
CA LEU A 454 -81.27 43.27 147.15
C LEU A 454 -80.84 43.20 148.63
N GLU A 455 -79.54 43.34 148.92
CA GLU A 455 -79.03 43.45 150.31
C GLU A 455 -79.64 44.66 151.04
N ASN A 456 -79.79 45.79 150.36
CA ASN A 456 -80.43 46.98 150.92
C ASN A 456 -81.96 46.84 151.09
N LEU A 457 -82.60 45.92 150.38
CA LEU A 457 -84.03 45.64 150.42
C LEU A 457 -84.45 44.92 151.70
N GLN A 458 -83.56 44.14 152.31
CA GLN A 458 -83.77 43.55 153.65
C GLN A 458 -83.95 44.61 154.75
N ASN A 459 -83.58 45.87 154.49
CA ASN A 459 -83.57 46.94 155.48
C ASN A 459 -84.64 48.04 155.27
N GLN A 460 -85.19 48.25 154.05
CA GLN A 460 -86.21 49.30 153.77
C GLN A 460 -87.15 48.98 152.59
N SER A 461 -88.47 49.09 152.79
CA SER A 461 -89.54 48.79 151.79
C SER A 461 -89.57 49.75 150.58
N SER A 462 -89.11 50.99 150.71
CA SER A 462 -89.10 52.00 149.62
C SER A 462 -88.14 51.68 148.47
N ASN A 463 -87.16 50.80 148.70
CA ASN A 463 -86.16 50.43 147.70
C ASN A 463 -86.69 49.43 146.66
N LEU A 464 -87.82 48.76 146.93
CA LEU A 464 -88.43 47.78 146.02
C LEU A 464 -88.92 48.41 144.72
N SER A 465 -89.58 49.58 144.81
CA SER A 465 -90.10 50.29 143.63
C SER A 465 -88.99 50.77 142.71
N THR A 466 -87.87 51.22 143.28
CA THR A 466 -86.67 51.63 142.54
C THR A 466 -86.03 50.44 141.83
N LEU A 467 -85.90 49.30 142.52
CA LEU A 467 -85.38 48.06 141.95
C LEU A 467 -86.26 47.57 140.78
N LYS A 468 -87.59 47.53 140.97
CA LYS A 468 -88.53 47.12 139.91
C LYS A 468 -88.43 48.02 138.68
N ASN A 469 -88.31 49.35 138.87
CA ASN A 469 -88.17 50.30 137.77
C ASN A 469 -86.84 50.16 137.03
N GLN A 470 -85.71 50.04 137.75
CA GLN A 470 -84.38 49.87 137.14
C GLN A 470 -84.28 48.54 136.37
N ALA A 471 -84.77 47.45 136.95
CA ALA A 471 -84.82 46.15 136.29
C ALA A 471 -85.68 46.18 135.01
N ASN A 472 -86.85 46.83 135.06
CA ASN A 472 -87.77 46.89 133.92
C ASN A 472 -87.25 47.76 132.76
N GLN A 473 -86.35 48.71 133.02
CA GLN A 473 -85.71 49.50 131.95
C GLN A 473 -84.52 48.79 131.35
N VAL A 474 -83.66 48.16 132.17
CA VAL A 474 -82.35 47.68 131.70
C VAL A 474 -82.37 46.22 131.25
N LEU A 475 -83.08 45.32 131.94
CA LEU A 475 -83.07 43.89 131.61
C LEU A 475 -83.70 43.57 130.25
N PRO A 476 -84.82 44.19 129.83
CA PRO A 476 -85.37 43.97 128.49
C PRO A 476 -84.44 44.47 127.38
N LEU A 477 -83.76 45.60 127.59
CA LEU A 477 -82.77 46.12 126.64
C LEU A 477 -81.58 45.17 126.51
N ALA A 478 -81.03 44.68 127.63
CA ALA A 478 -79.94 43.71 127.64
C ALA A 478 -80.34 42.38 126.98
N SER A 479 -81.53 41.86 127.27
CA SER A 479 -82.07 40.66 126.61
C SER A 479 -82.27 40.87 125.12
N THR A 480 -82.81 42.02 124.69
CA THR A 480 -82.99 42.36 123.26
C THR A 480 -81.65 42.44 122.53
N SER A 481 -80.63 43.07 123.13
CA SER A 481 -79.28 43.12 122.57
C SER A 481 -78.63 41.74 122.46
N LEU A 482 -78.80 40.87 123.46
CA LEU A 482 -78.33 39.47 123.41
C LEU A 482 -79.05 38.65 122.34
N THR A 483 -80.37 38.81 122.22
CA THR A 483 -81.16 38.15 121.17
C THR A 483 -80.75 38.66 119.77
N GLY A 484 -80.46 39.96 119.64
CA GLY A 484 -79.91 40.56 118.42
C GLY A 484 -78.54 39.99 118.07
N LEU A 485 -77.64 39.84 119.04
CA LEU A 485 -76.33 39.21 118.84
C LEU A 485 -76.46 37.74 118.43
N SER A 486 -77.33 36.97 119.10
CA SER A 486 -77.62 35.57 118.76
C SER A 486 -78.20 35.42 117.35
N SER A 487 -79.10 36.34 116.97
CA SER A 487 -79.67 36.40 115.63
C SER A 487 -78.61 36.75 114.58
N GLY A 488 -77.75 37.74 114.85
CA GLY A 488 -76.62 38.10 113.98
C GLY A 488 -75.61 36.97 113.80
N LEU A 489 -75.25 36.24 114.86
CA LEU A 489 -74.42 35.03 114.75
C LEU A 489 -75.10 33.95 113.89
N THR A 490 -76.41 33.80 114.02
CA THR A 490 -77.20 32.85 113.22
C THR A 490 -77.25 33.25 111.75
N GLU A 491 -77.40 34.54 111.45
CA GLU A 491 -77.37 35.07 110.09
C GLU A 491 -76.00 34.88 109.44
N ILE A 492 -74.91 35.16 110.16
CA ILE A 492 -73.55 34.95 109.66
C ILE A 492 -73.29 33.45 109.44
N GLN A 493 -73.70 32.58 110.37
CA GLN A 493 -73.60 31.12 110.24
C GLN A 493 -74.40 30.62 109.04
N GLY A 494 -75.65 31.07 108.91
CA GLY A 494 -76.50 30.74 107.78
C GLY A 494 -75.88 31.18 106.45
N ALA A 495 -75.33 32.39 106.38
CA ALA A 495 -74.68 32.93 105.18
C ALA A 495 -73.40 32.17 104.82
N VAL A 496 -72.56 31.81 105.79
CA VAL A 496 -71.33 31.04 105.53
C VAL A 496 -71.67 29.60 105.13
N THR A 497 -72.48 28.90 105.93
CA THR A 497 -72.76 27.46 105.75
C THR A 497 -73.71 27.19 104.58
N SER A 498 -74.77 28.00 104.42
CA SER A 498 -75.81 27.71 103.41
C SER A 498 -75.54 28.34 102.06
N LYS A 499 -74.62 29.32 101.98
CA LYS A 499 -74.31 30.03 100.74
C LYS A 499 -72.83 29.99 100.39
N LEU A 500 -71.96 30.52 101.24
CA LEU A 500 -70.54 30.67 100.90
C LEU A 500 -69.82 29.33 100.70
N VAL A 501 -70.09 28.31 101.54
CA VAL A 501 -69.50 26.96 101.40
C VAL A 501 -69.99 26.25 100.12
N PRO A 502 -71.31 26.13 99.84
CA PRO A 502 -71.78 25.56 98.57
C PRO A 502 -71.28 26.32 97.34
N ASP A 503 -71.24 27.65 97.40
CA ASP A 503 -70.76 28.50 96.30
C ASP A 503 -69.25 28.28 96.08
N SER A 504 -68.43 28.20 97.13
CA SER A 504 -66.98 27.95 97.00
C SER A 504 -66.69 26.56 96.46
N GLN A 505 -67.46 25.54 96.85
CA GLN A 505 -67.35 24.18 96.29
C GLN A 505 -67.79 24.11 94.83
N SER A 506 -68.83 24.86 94.47
CA SER A 506 -69.30 24.96 93.08
C SER A 506 -68.26 25.65 92.19
N ILE A 507 -67.65 26.73 92.67
CA ILE A 507 -66.55 27.43 91.96
C ILE A 507 -65.34 26.51 91.84
N ALA A 508 -64.93 25.81 92.91
CA ALA A 508 -63.82 24.86 92.86
C ALA A 508 -64.07 23.74 91.84
N SER A 509 -65.29 23.20 91.81
CA SER A 509 -65.70 22.17 90.85
C SER A 509 -65.71 22.70 89.41
N GLY A 510 -66.22 23.92 89.20
CA GLY A 510 -66.23 24.58 87.89
C GLY A 510 -64.83 24.88 87.37
N VAL A 511 -63.94 25.39 88.22
CA VAL A 511 -62.53 25.63 87.88
C VAL A 511 -61.82 24.32 87.57
N LYS A 512 -62.06 23.25 88.34
CA LYS A 512 -61.52 21.91 88.03
C LYS A 512 -62.01 21.37 86.69
N ALA A 513 -63.28 21.55 86.35
CA ALA A 513 -63.81 21.17 85.04
C ALA A 513 -63.17 21.99 83.90
N TYR A 514 -63.01 23.29 84.10
CA TYR A 514 -62.29 24.19 83.19
C TYR A 514 -60.84 23.74 82.98
N THR A 515 -60.08 23.45 84.05
CA THR A 515 -58.67 23.03 83.93
C THR A 515 -58.55 21.69 83.20
N ILE A 516 -59.45 20.73 83.44
CA ILE A 516 -59.49 19.47 82.68
C ILE A 516 -59.72 19.75 81.19
N GLY A 517 -60.59 20.71 80.86
CA GLY A 517 -60.80 21.14 79.48
C GLY A 517 -59.54 21.74 78.84
N VAL A 518 -58.85 22.62 79.56
CA VAL A 518 -57.58 23.23 79.11
C VAL A 518 -56.48 22.16 78.93
N ASP A 519 -56.36 21.21 79.85
CA ASP A 519 -55.38 20.12 79.77
C ASP A 519 -55.62 19.25 78.53
N LYS A 520 -56.89 18.95 78.21
CA LYS A 520 -57.25 18.24 76.97
C LYS A 520 -56.87 19.01 75.72
N VAL A 521 -57.06 20.33 75.70
CA VAL A 521 -56.63 21.19 74.58
C VAL A 521 -55.11 21.17 74.46
N SER A 522 -54.37 21.26 75.57
CA SER A 522 -52.92 21.19 75.58
C SER A 522 -52.38 19.86 75.05
N GLN A 523 -52.96 18.74 75.50
CA GLN A 523 -52.61 17.41 75.02
C GLN A 523 -52.92 17.24 73.54
N GLY A 524 -54.10 17.69 73.09
CA GLY A 524 -54.50 17.65 71.67
C GLY A 524 -53.56 18.48 70.78
N ALA A 525 -53.19 19.68 71.22
CA ALA A 525 -52.25 20.53 70.49
C ALA A 525 -50.84 19.90 70.43
N SER A 526 -50.39 19.28 71.53
CA SER A 526 -49.09 18.59 71.57
C SER A 526 -49.06 17.35 70.67
N GLN A 527 -50.13 16.54 70.66
CA GLN A 527 -50.27 15.40 69.75
C GLN A 527 -50.32 15.84 68.28
N LEU A 528 -51.02 16.94 67.98
CA LEU A 528 -51.05 17.50 66.63
C LEU A 528 -49.67 17.99 66.21
N SER A 529 -48.94 18.65 67.11
CA SER A 529 -47.54 19.08 66.88
C SER A 529 -46.63 17.90 66.58
N GLU A 530 -46.74 16.79 67.31
CA GLU A 530 -45.95 15.57 67.08
C GLU A 530 -46.28 14.92 65.73
N LYS A 531 -47.56 14.78 65.40
CA LYS A 531 -47.98 14.26 64.09
C LYS A 531 -47.53 15.16 62.93
N ASN A 532 -47.51 16.46 63.14
CA ASN A 532 -47.01 17.43 62.16
C ASN A 532 -45.51 17.26 61.89
N ALA A 533 -44.71 16.83 62.87
CA ALA A 533 -43.28 16.54 62.66
C ALA A 533 -43.09 15.41 61.63
N ASN A 534 -43.91 14.36 61.69
CA ASN A 534 -43.91 13.27 60.71
C ASN A 534 -44.37 13.74 59.32
N LEU A 535 -45.35 14.64 59.25
CA LEU A 535 -45.81 15.25 58.00
C LEU A 535 -44.68 16.04 57.33
N THR A 536 -43.97 16.89 58.07
CA THR A 536 -42.82 17.64 57.53
C THR A 536 -41.71 16.70 57.06
N GLY A 537 -41.36 15.68 57.85
CA GLY A 537 -40.31 14.72 57.44
C GLY A 537 -40.68 13.94 56.16
N SER A 538 -41.94 13.55 56.01
CA SER A 538 -42.43 12.87 54.78
C SER A 538 -42.43 13.82 53.58
N LEU A 539 -42.77 15.10 53.80
CA LEU A 539 -42.78 16.11 52.75
C LEU A 539 -41.36 16.48 52.30
N ASP A 540 -40.39 16.53 53.21
CA ASP A 540 -38.99 16.75 52.88
C ASP A 540 -38.43 15.62 52.00
N GLN A 541 -38.84 14.36 52.26
CA GLN A 541 -38.52 13.23 51.39
C GLN A 541 -39.14 13.40 49.99
N LEU A 542 -40.39 13.86 49.90
CA LEU A 542 -41.06 14.11 48.63
C LEU A 542 -40.39 15.25 47.84
N VAL A 543 -40.02 16.35 48.50
CA VAL A 543 -39.27 17.46 47.89
C VAL A 543 -37.90 16.98 47.41
N SER A 544 -37.19 16.19 48.20
CA SER A 544 -35.91 15.60 47.81
C SER A 544 -36.03 14.66 46.60
N GLY A 545 -37.08 13.84 46.57
CA GLY A 545 -37.41 13.00 45.42
C GLY A 545 -37.71 13.82 44.16
N SER A 546 -38.46 14.92 44.30
CA SER A 546 -38.76 15.85 43.21
C SER A 546 -37.52 16.59 42.68
N ASN A 547 -36.61 17.01 43.56
CA ASN A 547 -35.31 17.58 43.17
C ASN A 547 -34.49 16.55 42.36
N THR A 548 -34.48 15.30 42.81
CA THR A 548 -33.80 14.20 42.10
C THR A 548 -34.45 13.94 40.73
N LEU A 549 -35.78 13.93 40.66
CA LEU A 549 -36.52 13.77 39.40
C LEU A 549 -36.21 14.91 38.42
N THR A 550 -36.13 16.15 38.93
CA THR A 550 -35.74 17.33 38.13
C THR A 550 -34.35 17.17 37.53
N GLN A 551 -33.36 16.75 38.33
CA GLN A 551 -32.00 16.48 37.83
C GLN A 551 -31.99 15.37 36.77
N LYS A 552 -32.68 14.25 37.03
CA LYS A 552 -32.75 13.13 36.07
C LYS A 552 -33.44 13.52 34.78
N SER A 553 -34.50 14.34 34.85
CA SER A 553 -35.21 14.86 33.68
C SER A 553 -34.34 15.81 32.85
N SER A 554 -33.55 16.65 33.52
CA SER A 554 -32.55 17.51 32.85
C SER A 554 -31.50 16.67 32.11
N ASN A 555 -30.96 15.63 32.77
CA ASN A 555 -30.02 14.71 32.12
C ASN A 555 -30.64 13.96 30.93
N LEU A 556 -31.89 13.54 31.03
CA LEU A 556 -32.63 12.93 29.91
C LEU A 556 -32.76 13.92 28.74
N THR A 557 -33.11 15.17 29.02
CA THR A 557 -33.20 16.24 27.99
C THR A 557 -31.86 16.46 27.31
N ALA A 558 -30.77 16.52 28.08
CA ALA A 558 -29.41 16.65 27.54
C ALA A 558 -29.03 15.44 26.66
N GLY A 559 -29.33 14.21 27.10
CA GLY A 559 -29.06 12.99 26.34
C GLY A 559 -29.84 12.92 25.02
N VAL A 560 -31.12 13.33 25.03
CA VAL A 560 -31.91 13.43 23.80
C VAL A 560 -31.41 14.59 22.90
N GLY A 561 -30.92 15.68 23.49
CA GLY A 561 -30.26 16.76 22.76
C GLY A 561 -29.01 16.29 22.01
N GLN A 562 -28.16 15.48 22.65
CA GLN A 562 -27.02 14.85 21.98
C GLN A 562 -27.45 13.93 20.83
N LEU A 563 -28.57 13.21 20.99
CA LEU A 563 -29.12 12.40 19.91
C LEU A 563 -29.57 13.26 18.72
N VAL A 564 -30.22 14.40 18.97
CA VAL A 564 -30.56 15.39 17.92
C VAL A 564 -29.29 15.86 17.20
N GLU A 565 -28.24 16.25 17.93
CA GLU A 565 -26.97 16.72 17.35
C GLU A 565 -26.26 15.67 16.49
N LYS A 566 -26.35 14.39 16.87
CA LYS A 566 -25.73 13.28 16.13
C LYS A 566 -26.55 12.75 14.97
N THR A 567 -27.83 13.10 14.89
CA THR A 567 -28.70 12.63 13.81
C THR A 567 -28.23 13.11 12.42
N PRO A 568 -27.81 14.37 12.21
CA PRO A 568 -27.23 14.81 10.93
C PRO A 568 -26.00 14.00 10.48
N GLU A 569 -25.14 13.57 11.41
CA GLU A 569 -23.97 12.72 11.09
C GLU A 569 -24.43 11.35 10.56
N LEU A 570 -25.45 10.75 11.18
CA LEU A 570 -26.05 9.50 10.72
C LEU A 570 -26.68 9.64 9.32
N VAL A 571 -27.45 10.71 9.09
CA VAL A 571 -28.06 10.99 7.78
C VAL A 571 -26.98 11.15 6.71
N SER A 572 -25.93 11.92 6.98
CA SER A 572 -24.79 12.06 6.06
C SER A 572 -24.07 10.75 5.81
N GLY A 573 -23.94 9.89 6.84
CA GLY A 573 -23.38 8.54 6.70
C GLY A 573 -24.20 7.67 5.74
N ILE A 574 -25.52 7.69 5.86
CA ILE A 574 -26.44 6.97 4.97
C ILE A 574 -26.35 7.48 3.53
N GLU A 575 -26.28 8.80 3.32
CA GLU A 575 -26.10 9.39 1.99
C GLU A 575 -24.76 8.99 1.34
N LYS A 576 -23.66 8.98 2.11
CA LYS A 576 -22.35 8.52 1.62
C LYS A 576 -22.37 7.05 1.23
N LEU A 577 -23.00 6.20 2.04
CA LEU A 577 -23.19 4.77 1.74
C LEU A 577 -24.03 4.57 0.47
N SER A 578 -25.13 5.29 0.32
CA SER A 578 -25.98 5.23 -0.88
C SER A 578 -25.22 5.68 -2.14
N THR A 579 -24.41 6.75 -2.04
CA THR A 579 -23.58 7.23 -3.15
C THR A 579 -22.50 6.20 -3.53
N GLY A 580 -21.83 5.61 -2.54
CA GLY A 580 -20.81 4.58 -2.76
C GLY A 580 -21.39 3.30 -3.37
N SER A 581 -22.57 2.88 -2.91
CA SER A 581 -23.33 1.76 -3.48
C SER A 581 -23.68 2.00 -4.95
N ASN A 582 -24.16 3.19 -5.30
CA ASN A 582 -24.43 3.58 -6.69
C ASN A 582 -23.17 3.54 -7.57
N GLN A 583 -22.04 4.06 -7.09
CA GLN A 583 -20.77 3.98 -7.81
C GLN A 583 -20.29 2.54 -8.01
N LEU A 584 -20.43 1.70 -7.00
CA LEU A 584 -20.08 0.28 -7.07
C LEU A 584 -20.94 -0.45 -8.09
N ASN A 585 -22.24 -0.15 -8.13
CA ASN A 585 -23.15 -0.74 -9.12
C ASN A 585 -22.74 -0.38 -10.55
N GLN A 586 -22.44 0.91 -10.80
CA GLN A 586 -21.96 1.38 -12.12
C GLN A 586 -20.65 0.71 -12.54
N LYS A 587 -19.66 0.67 -11.63
CA LYS A 587 -18.35 0.05 -11.92
C LYS A 587 -18.44 -1.46 -12.11
N SER A 588 -19.37 -2.11 -11.44
CA SER A 588 -19.59 -3.54 -11.64
C SER A 588 -20.25 -3.84 -13.00
N GLN A 589 -21.09 -2.94 -13.53
CA GLN A 589 -21.59 -3.05 -14.90
C GLN A 589 -20.47 -2.87 -15.94
N GLU A 590 -19.56 -1.90 -15.73
CA GLU A 590 -18.36 -1.77 -16.58
C GLU A 590 -17.51 -3.04 -16.58
N LEU A 591 -17.34 -3.67 -15.40
CA LEU A 591 -16.60 -4.92 -15.26
C LEU A 591 -17.27 -6.09 -15.98
N ILE A 592 -18.60 -6.25 -15.85
CA ILE A 592 -19.38 -7.26 -16.59
C ILE A 592 -19.15 -7.09 -18.10
N ALA A 593 -19.28 -5.88 -18.62
CA ALA A 593 -19.04 -5.60 -20.04
C ALA A 593 -17.60 -5.94 -20.48
N GLY A 594 -16.61 -5.71 -19.61
CA GLY A 594 -15.22 -6.10 -19.84
C GLY A 594 -15.02 -7.62 -19.89
N VAL A 595 -15.67 -8.36 -18.98
CA VAL A 595 -15.64 -9.83 -18.94
C VAL A 595 -16.33 -10.44 -20.14
N ASP A 596 -17.49 -9.91 -20.56
CA ASP A 596 -18.20 -10.34 -21.78
C ASP A 596 -17.32 -10.19 -23.03
N LYS A 597 -16.57 -9.08 -23.12
CA LYS A 597 -15.62 -8.85 -24.21
C LYS A 597 -14.47 -9.84 -24.18
N LEU A 598 -13.96 -10.18 -22.99
CA LEU A 598 -12.89 -11.17 -22.82
C LEU A 598 -13.37 -12.58 -23.18
N GLN A 599 -14.58 -12.95 -22.74
CA GLN A 599 -15.21 -14.24 -23.06
C GLN A 599 -15.46 -14.37 -24.56
N SER A 600 -15.95 -13.31 -25.22
CA SER A 600 -16.10 -13.28 -26.68
C SER A 600 -14.76 -13.48 -27.39
N GLY A 601 -13.70 -12.80 -26.93
CA GLY A 601 -12.35 -12.94 -27.47
C GLY A 601 -11.74 -14.33 -27.28
N SER A 602 -11.97 -14.98 -26.13
CA SER A 602 -11.50 -16.35 -25.92
C SER A 602 -12.25 -17.36 -26.80
N GLY A 603 -13.55 -17.14 -27.05
CA GLY A 603 -14.32 -17.94 -28.00
C GLY A 603 -13.75 -17.84 -29.42
N GLN A 604 -13.49 -16.62 -29.90
CA GLN A 604 -12.85 -16.40 -31.20
C GLN A 604 -11.47 -17.06 -31.31
N LEU A 605 -10.68 -17.02 -30.22
CA LEU A 605 -9.36 -17.66 -30.18
C LEU A 605 -9.47 -19.19 -30.23
N ALA A 606 -10.44 -19.78 -29.54
CA ALA A 606 -10.73 -21.22 -29.60
C ALA A 606 -11.14 -21.66 -31.01
N ASP A 607 -12.03 -20.91 -31.66
CA ASP A 607 -12.48 -21.18 -33.03
C ASP A 607 -11.31 -21.14 -34.03
N LYS A 608 -10.46 -20.11 -33.94
CA LYS A 608 -9.30 -19.96 -34.83
C LYS A 608 -8.24 -21.02 -34.60
N SER A 609 -8.05 -21.41 -33.34
CA SER A 609 -7.12 -22.48 -32.99
C SER A 609 -7.62 -23.85 -33.48
N SER A 610 -8.94 -24.09 -33.44
CA SER A 610 -9.56 -25.29 -34.03
C SER A 610 -9.42 -25.33 -35.56
N GLN A 611 -9.49 -24.18 -36.23
CA GLN A 611 -9.17 -24.08 -37.67
C GLN A 611 -7.69 -24.44 -37.95
N LEU A 612 -6.77 -23.97 -37.11
CA LEU A 612 -5.35 -24.29 -37.23
C LEU A 612 -5.07 -25.79 -36.97
N LEU A 613 -5.75 -26.38 -35.98
CA LEU A 613 -5.68 -27.82 -35.69
C LEU A 613 -6.11 -28.65 -36.90
N SER A 614 -7.20 -28.26 -37.55
CA SER A 614 -7.68 -28.92 -38.78
C SER A 614 -6.64 -28.83 -39.91
N GLY A 615 -5.97 -27.69 -40.07
CA GLY A 615 -4.89 -27.52 -41.04
C GLY A 615 -3.65 -28.38 -40.73
N ALA A 616 -3.29 -28.51 -39.46
CA ALA A 616 -2.20 -29.38 -39.01
C ALA A 616 -2.52 -30.86 -39.30
N SER A 617 -3.74 -31.32 -39.03
CA SER A 617 -4.16 -32.68 -39.37
C SER A 617 -4.20 -32.95 -40.88
N GLN A 618 -4.54 -31.94 -41.69
CA GLN A 618 -4.44 -32.06 -43.16
C GLN A 618 -2.99 -32.20 -43.63
N LEU A 619 -2.06 -31.47 -43.01
CA LEU A 619 -0.64 -31.54 -43.31
C LEU A 619 -0.05 -32.91 -42.92
N GLU A 620 -0.41 -33.42 -41.74
CA GLU A 620 -0.08 -34.77 -41.28
C GLU A 620 -0.59 -35.84 -42.27
N SER A 621 -1.86 -35.74 -42.70
CA SER A 621 -2.43 -36.65 -43.71
C SER A 621 -1.69 -36.57 -45.05
N GLY A 622 -1.26 -35.37 -45.47
CA GLY A 622 -0.44 -35.17 -46.67
C GLY A 622 0.94 -35.82 -46.57
N ALA A 623 1.59 -35.67 -45.41
CA ALA A 623 2.89 -36.28 -45.12
C ALA A 623 2.81 -37.82 -45.11
N ASN A 624 1.76 -38.39 -44.50
CA ASN A 624 1.50 -39.83 -44.52
C ASN A 624 1.22 -40.34 -45.94
N LYS A 625 0.46 -39.62 -46.76
CA LYS A 625 0.25 -39.98 -48.18
C LYS A 625 1.53 -39.93 -48.99
N LEU A 626 2.42 -38.98 -48.71
CA LEU A 626 3.73 -38.90 -49.35
C LEU A 626 4.63 -40.06 -48.93
N ALA A 627 4.64 -40.41 -47.63
CA ALA A 627 5.35 -41.57 -47.10
C ALA A 627 4.85 -42.87 -47.74
N ASP A 628 3.53 -43.07 -47.79
CA ASP A 628 2.89 -44.22 -48.45
C ASP A 628 3.19 -44.28 -49.95
N GLY A 629 3.18 -43.13 -50.63
CA GLY A 629 3.50 -43.03 -52.05
C GLY A 629 4.97 -43.39 -52.34
N ALA A 630 5.89 -42.87 -51.53
CA ALA A 630 7.30 -43.20 -51.58
C ALA A 630 7.54 -44.68 -51.25
N GLY A 631 6.82 -45.24 -50.27
CA GLY A 631 6.83 -46.67 -49.92
C GLY A 631 6.33 -47.56 -51.05
N LYS A 632 5.19 -47.24 -51.68
CA LYS A 632 4.67 -47.97 -52.86
C LYS A 632 5.62 -47.90 -54.05
N LEU A 633 6.31 -46.77 -54.23
CA LEU A 633 7.29 -46.61 -55.29
C LEU A 633 8.57 -47.41 -54.99
N ALA A 634 8.99 -47.47 -53.72
CA ALA A 634 10.04 -48.36 -53.25
C ALA A 634 9.67 -49.84 -53.44
N GLU A 635 8.43 -50.25 -53.15
CA GLU A 635 7.90 -51.59 -53.45
C GLU A 635 7.84 -51.88 -54.97
N GLY A 636 7.56 -50.87 -55.79
CA GLY A 636 7.70 -50.96 -57.25
C GLY A 636 9.16 -51.17 -57.66
N GLY A 637 10.07 -50.47 -56.99
CA GLY A 637 11.52 -50.63 -57.12
C GLY A 637 11.99 -52.02 -56.72
N THR A 638 11.49 -52.60 -55.63
CA THR A 638 11.84 -53.99 -55.24
C THR A 638 11.32 -55.02 -56.23
N LYS A 639 10.10 -54.85 -56.76
CA LYS A 639 9.57 -55.71 -57.84
C LYS A 639 10.39 -55.60 -59.13
N LEU A 640 10.83 -54.39 -59.47
CA LEU A 640 11.73 -54.16 -60.59
C LEU A 640 13.07 -54.87 -60.36
N THR A 641 13.65 -54.74 -59.18
CA THR A 641 14.88 -55.44 -58.77
C THR A 641 14.72 -56.96 -58.91
N SER A 642 13.63 -57.56 -58.40
CA SER A 642 13.37 -59.00 -58.54
C SER A 642 13.14 -59.45 -59.98
N GLY A 643 12.54 -58.61 -60.83
CA GLY A 643 12.43 -58.89 -62.27
C GLY A 643 13.79 -58.89 -62.99
N LEU A 644 14.71 -58.04 -62.52
CA LEU A 644 16.08 -57.94 -63.03
C LEU A 644 16.97 -59.09 -62.52
N GLU A 645 16.74 -59.59 -61.31
CA GLU A 645 17.37 -60.82 -60.79
C GLU A 645 16.93 -62.07 -61.59
N GLY A 646 15.69 -62.12 -62.09
CA GLY A 646 15.24 -63.19 -62.99
C GLY A 646 15.94 -63.17 -64.37
N LEU A 647 16.21 -61.97 -64.89
CA LEU A 647 16.97 -61.77 -66.12
C LEU A 647 18.44 -62.21 -65.95
N GLN A 648 19.03 -61.97 -64.79
CA GLN A 648 20.40 -62.37 -64.42
C GLN A 648 20.61 -63.91 -64.50
N ILE A 649 19.65 -64.70 -64.05
CA ILE A 649 19.74 -66.18 -64.03
C ILE A 649 19.71 -66.78 -65.45
N GLY A 650 18.92 -66.20 -66.36
CA GLY A 650 18.79 -66.71 -67.74
C GLY A 650 20.07 -66.55 -68.58
N VAL A 651 20.88 -65.54 -68.28
CA VAL A 651 22.11 -65.22 -69.02
C VAL A 651 23.29 -66.12 -68.59
N ALA A 652 23.34 -66.51 -67.32
CA ALA A 652 24.42 -67.34 -66.78
C ALA A 652 24.53 -68.74 -67.44
N SER A 653 23.43 -69.32 -67.93
CA SER A 653 23.45 -70.62 -68.63
C SER A 653 24.10 -70.57 -70.02
N LEU A 654 24.21 -69.40 -70.64
CA LEU A 654 24.78 -69.23 -71.98
C LEU A 654 26.32 -69.21 -71.97
N GLY A 655 26.94 -68.74 -70.88
CA GLY A 655 28.40 -68.61 -70.76
C GLY A 655 29.16 -69.94 -70.62
N GLN A 656 28.54 -70.98 -70.07
CA GLN A 656 29.21 -72.25 -69.75
C GLN A 656 29.61 -73.07 -71.00
N GLY A 657 28.94 -72.87 -72.14
CA GLY A 657 29.25 -73.59 -73.39
C GLY A 657 30.49 -73.12 -74.14
N LEU A 658 31.03 -71.93 -73.83
CA LEU A 658 32.06 -71.25 -74.62
C LEU A 658 33.48 -71.35 -74.02
N GLY A 659 33.63 -71.85 -72.78
CA GLY A 659 34.91 -71.93 -72.07
C GLY A 659 35.91 -72.98 -72.59
N ASN A 660 35.48 -74.03 -73.29
CA ASN A 660 36.35 -75.16 -73.65
C ASN A 660 37.32 -74.90 -74.83
N ALA A 661 37.28 -73.74 -75.49
CA ALA A 661 38.07 -73.46 -76.70
C ALA A 661 39.32 -72.57 -76.48
N SER A 662 39.58 -72.07 -75.26
CA SER A 662 40.57 -71.01 -75.01
C SER A 662 42.00 -71.47 -74.65
N ASP A 663 42.28 -72.74 -74.41
CA ASP A 663 43.51 -73.15 -73.70
C ASP A 663 44.80 -73.31 -74.55
N GLN A 664 44.78 -73.11 -75.87
CA GLN A 664 45.94 -73.45 -76.74
C GLN A 664 46.90 -72.31 -77.18
N LEU A 665 46.82 -71.06 -76.69
CA LEU A 665 47.60 -69.93 -77.26
C LEU A 665 48.29 -68.98 -76.23
N LYS A 666 49.55 -69.25 -75.85
CA LYS A 666 50.41 -68.34 -75.03
C LYS A 666 51.90 -68.43 -75.44
N SER A 667 52.53 -67.37 -75.99
CA SER A 667 53.99 -67.05 -75.92
C SER A 667 54.41 -65.75 -76.69
N ALA A 668 55.27 -64.88 -76.06
CA ALA A 668 56.10 -63.70 -76.53
C ALA A 668 55.49 -62.25 -76.41
N SER A 669 56.15 -61.10 -76.05
CA SER A 669 57.49 -60.62 -75.53
C SER A 669 57.48 -59.08 -75.14
N THR A 670 58.50 -58.50 -74.46
CA THR A 670 58.66 -57.11 -73.88
C THR A 670 60.08 -56.46 -74.02
N GLU A 671 60.24 -55.11 -73.95
CA GLU A 671 61.54 -54.36 -73.74
C GLU A 671 61.41 -53.09 -72.82
N SER A 672 62.53 -52.63 -72.20
CA SER A 672 62.57 -51.84 -70.93
C SER A 672 62.76 -50.30 -71.04
N LYS A 673 63.38 -49.75 -72.10
CA LYS A 673 63.70 -48.28 -72.16
C LYS A 673 62.51 -47.37 -72.48
N ASN A 674 61.43 -47.93 -73.04
CA ASN A 674 60.18 -47.20 -73.31
C ASN A 674 59.34 -46.98 -72.04
N ALA A 675 59.61 -47.71 -70.95
CA ALA A 675 58.82 -47.63 -69.73
C ALA A 675 59.09 -46.35 -68.91
N GLU A 676 60.29 -45.77 -68.99
CA GLU A 676 60.66 -44.58 -68.19
C GLU A 676 60.03 -43.29 -68.74
N ILE A 677 60.05 -43.08 -70.06
CA ILE A 677 59.42 -41.92 -70.73
C ILE A 677 57.88 -42.02 -70.70
N LEU A 678 57.32 -43.23 -70.59
CA LEU A 678 55.89 -43.44 -70.41
C LEU A 678 55.39 -43.09 -68.99
N SER A 679 56.25 -43.25 -67.99
CA SER A 679 55.89 -43.00 -66.59
C SER A 679 55.88 -41.51 -66.21
N ASN A 680 56.47 -40.64 -67.05
CA ASN A 680 56.51 -39.18 -66.83
C ASN A 680 56.50 -38.41 -68.17
N PRO A 681 55.42 -38.51 -68.97
CA PRO A 681 55.41 -38.09 -70.37
C PRO A 681 55.37 -36.56 -70.58
N LEU A 682 55.17 -35.78 -69.52
CA LEU A 682 55.00 -34.34 -69.57
C LEU A 682 55.98 -33.62 -68.63
N SER A 683 56.60 -32.54 -69.09
CA SER A 683 57.41 -31.60 -68.34
C SER A 683 56.76 -30.21 -68.32
N LEU A 684 57.11 -29.38 -67.34
CA LEU A 684 56.60 -28.01 -67.22
C LEU A 684 57.76 -27.02 -67.25
N SER A 685 57.57 -25.90 -67.92
CA SER A 685 58.54 -24.80 -67.98
C SER A 685 57.85 -23.49 -67.59
N LYS A 686 58.43 -22.79 -66.61
CA LYS A 686 57.86 -21.58 -66.02
C LYS A 686 58.65 -20.35 -66.46
N THR A 687 57.93 -19.31 -66.87
CA THR A 687 58.48 -17.96 -67.04
C THR A 687 57.77 -16.99 -66.08
N ASP A 688 58.50 -16.08 -65.42
CA ASP A 688 57.91 -14.98 -64.63
C ASP A 688 58.75 -13.73 -64.93
N ASN A 689 58.14 -12.74 -65.58
CA ASN A 689 58.83 -11.55 -66.06
C ASN A 689 58.92 -10.46 -64.98
N ASP A 690 58.22 -10.62 -63.86
CA ASP A 690 58.26 -9.68 -62.74
C ASP A 690 59.39 -10.07 -61.78
N GLN A 691 60.19 -9.08 -61.35
CA GLN A 691 61.32 -9.34 -60.44
C GLN A 691 60.87 -9.38 -58.98
N VAL A 692 60.10 -10.42 -58.62
CA VAL A 692 59.63 -10.64 -57.24
C VAL A 692 60.12 -11.99 -56.71
N PRO A 693 61.43 -12.12 -56.42
CA PRO A 693 62.01 -13.39 -55.99
C PRO A 693 61.53 -13.82 -54.59
N VAL A 694 61.10 -12.85 -53.77
CA VAL A 694 60.69 -13.08 -52.39
C VAL A 694 59.41 -12.32 -52.07
N ASN A 695 58.60 -12.89 -51.17
CA ASN A 695 57.33 -12.31 -50.72
C ASN A 695 57.47 -10.87 -50.15
N GLY A 696 58.63 -10.53 -49.59
CA GLY A 696 58.89 -9.19 -49.05
C GLY A 696 58.76 -8.07 -50.08
N ILE A 697 59.23 -8.30 -51.32
CA ILE A 697 59.13 -7.33 -52.41
C ILE A 697 57.67 -7.22 -52.88
N ALA A 698 56.94 -8.33 -52.95
CA ALA A 698 55.53 -8.37 -53.33
C ALA A 698 54.63 -7.55 -52.38
N MET A 699 54.93 -7.58 -51.08
CA MET A 699 54.15 -6.90 -50.04
C MET A 699 54.54 -5.43 -49.85
N ALA A 700 55.68 -4.98 -50.40
CA ALA A 700 56.19 -3.64 -50.16
C ALA A 700 55.25 -2.51 -50.65
N PRO A 701 54.64 -2.54 -51.86
CA PRO A 701 53.63 -1.56 -52.28
C PRO A 701 52.52 -1.33 -51.24
N TYR A 702 52.05 -2.43 -50.64
CA TYR A 702 51.04 -2.41 -49.59
C TYR A 702 51.60 -1.80 -48.30
N MET A 703 52.72 -2.31 -47.80
CA MET A 703 53.32 -1.84 -46.54
C MET A 703 53.76 -0.37 -46.60
N ILE A 704 54.28 0.10 -47.74
CA ILE A 704 54.62 1.50 -47.98
C ILE A 704 53.36 2.37 -47.86
N SER A 705 52.28 1.98 -48.55
CA SER A 705 51.02 2.74 -48.52
C SER A 705 50.45 2.81 -47.09
N VAL A 706 50.50 1.71 -46.35
CA VAL A 706 50.09 1.67 -44.94
C VAL A 706 50.94 2.59 -44.07
N ALA A 707 52.26 2.53 -44.21
CA ALA A 707 53.19 3.35 -43.44
C ALA A 707 52.96 4.86 -43.67
N LEU A 708 52.74 5.28 -44.93
CA LEU A 708 52.45 6.68 -45.26
C LEU A 708 51.11 7.15 -44.69
N PHE A 709 50.09 6.30 -44.70
CA PHE A 709 48.79 6.62 -44.12
C PHE A 709 48.88 6.74 -42.59
N VAL A 710 49.62 5.85 -41.94
CA VAL A 710 49.91 5.93 -40.49
C VAL A 710 50.71 7.19 -40.16
N ALA A 711 51.66 7.60 -41.01
CA ALA A 711 52.38 8.87 -40.86
C ALA A 711 51.42 10.07 -40.96
N ALA A 712 50.45 10.04 -41.88
CA ALA A 712 49.42 11.07 -41.99
C ALA A 712 48.52 11.16 -40.75
N ILE A 713 48.05 10.03 -40.20
CA ILE A 713 47.30 9.98 -38.94
C ILE A 713 48.13 10.54 -37.80
N SER A 714 49.36 10.04 -37.65
CA SER A 714 50.27 10.44 -36.56
C SER A 714 50.59 11.92 -36.60
N THR A 715 50.86 12.47 -37.79
CA THR A 715 51.15 13.90 -37.99
C THR A 715 49.97 14.77 -37.59
N ASN A 716 48.75 14.43 -38.01
CA ASN A 716 47.57 15.22 -37.67
C ASN A 716 47.14 15.06 -36.20
N MET A 717 47.54 13.96 -35.55
CA MET A 717 47.34 13.77 -34.11
C MET A 717 48.34 14.59 -33.29
N ILE A 718 49.62 14.61 -33.70
CA ILE A 718 50.69 15.37 -33.03
C ILE A 718 50.52 16.87 -33.27
N PHE A 719 50.34 17.28 -34.53
CA PHE A 719 50.17 18.66 -34.95
C PHE A 719 48.69 19.02 -35.18
N ALA A 720 47.82 18.64 -34.23
CA ALA A 720 46.41 18.97 -34.28
C ALA A 720 46.16 20.49 -34.37
N LYS A 721 47.03 21.29 -33.73
CA LYS A 721 47.13 22.76 -33.89
C LYS A 721 48.44 23.13 -34.59
N LEU A 722 48.47 24.27 -35.28
CA LEU A 722 49.71 24.77 -35.89
C LEU A 722 50.75 25.08 -34.79
N PRO A 723 52.03 24.65 -34.93
CA PRO A 723 53.08 24.91 -33.95
C PRO A 723 53.28 26.39 -33.60
N SER A 724 53.00 27.29 -34.54
CA SER A 724 53.09 28.74 -34.33
C SER A 724 51.95 29.32 -33.46
N GLY A 725 50.95 28.51 -33.12
CA GLY A 725 49.74 28.96 -32.43
C GLY A 725 48.82 29.86 -33.26
N ARG A 726 49.23 30.24 -34.48
CA ARG A 726 48.46 31.14 -35.36
C ARG A 726 47.15 30.50 -35.80
N HIS A 727 46.10 31.31 -35.85
CA HIS A 727 44.82 30.93 -36.42
C HIS A 727 44.69 31.52 -37.83
N PRO A 728 44.67 30.70 -38.89
CA PRO A 728 44.56 31.21 -40.25
C PRO A 728 43.24 31.98 -40.47
N GLU A 729 43.34 33.24 -40.92
CA GLU A 729 42.20 34.15 -41.05
C GLU A 729 41.29 33.82 -42.24
N SER A 730 41.80 33.09 -43.24
CA SER A 730 41.05 32.66 -44.42
C SER A 730 41.30 31.19 -44.74
N ARG A 731 40.43 30.60 -45.56
CA ARG A 731 40.60 29.22 -46.05
C ARG A 731 41.91 29.01 -46.82
N TRP A 732 42.33 30.03 -47.56
CA TRP A 732 43.62 30.04 -48.27
C TRP A 732 44.81 30.14 -47.30
N ALA A 733 44.70 30.97 -46.26
CA ALA A 733 45.72 31.01 -45.22
C ALA A 733 45.83 29.66 -44.49
N TRP A 734 44.69 28.98 -44.24
CA TRP A 734 44.69 27.66 -43.63
C TRP A 734 45.36 26.62 -44.51
N LEU A 735 45.04 26.61 -45.81
CA LEU A 735 45.68 25.73 -46.76
C LEU A 735 47.19 25.95 -46.77
N LYS A 736 47.64 27.22 -46.87
CA LYS A 736 49.07 27.54 -46.86
C LYS A 736 49.76 27.05 -45.59
N SER A 737 49.20 27.33 -44.41
CA SER A 737 49.79 26.90 -43.14
C SER A 737 49.80 25.38 -42.96
N ARG A 738 48.76 24.67 -43.42
CA ARG A 738 48.74 23.21 -43.38
C ARG A 738 49.66 22.59 -44.41
N ALA A 739 49.77 23.16 -45.60
CA ALA A 739 50.72 22.73 -46.62
C ALA A 739 52.17 22.93 -46.15
N GLU A 740 52.49 24.01 -45.44
CA GLU A 740 53.83 24.25 -44.89
C GLU A 740 54.25 23.17 -43.87
N ILE A 741 53.38 22.76 -42.95
CA ILE A 741 53.75 21.76 -41.93
C ILE A 741 53.44 20.35 -42.39
N ASN A 742 52.17 20.06 -42.65
CA ASN A 742 51.75 18.71 -43.00
C ASN A 742 52.27 18.29 -44.37
N GLY A 743 52.37 19.23 -45.33
CA GLY A 743 52.96 18.96 -46.64
C GLY A 743 54.46 18.64 -46.56
N ILE A 744 55.25 19.40 -45.78
CA ILE A 744 56.68 19.09 -45.58
C ILE A 744 56.84 17.73 -44.88
N ILE A 745 56.06 17.46 -43.84
CA ILE A 745 56.13 16.18 -43.13
C ILE A 745 55.72 15.03 -44.05
N ALA A 746 54.71 15.21 -44.90
CA ALA A 746 54.33 14.20 -45.89
C ALA A 746 55.46 13.92 -46.88
N VAL A 747 56.13 14.96 -47.41
CA VAL A 747 57.30 14.79 -48.28
C VAL A 747 58.43 14.06 -47.54
N LEU A 748 58.75 14.46 -46.31
CA LEU A 748 59.79 13.81 -45.50
C LEU A 748 59.43 12.35 -45.16
N ALA A 749 58.19 12.06 -44.80
CA ALA A 749 57.72 10.70 -44.54
C ALA A 749 57.87 9.83 -45.80
N GLY A 750 57.57 10.38 -46.99
CA GLY A 750 57.80 9.70 -48.25
C GLY A 750 59.28 9.40 -48.50
N ILE A 751 60.17 10.38 -48.29
CA ILE A 751 61.63 10.18 -48.42
C ILE A 751 62.13 9.09 -47.46
N LEU A 752 61.69 9.13 -46.20
CA LEU A 752 62.11 8.17 -45.17
C LEU A 752 61.60 6.77 -45.44
N VAL A 753 60.34 6.61 -45.87
CA VAL A 753 59.79 5.31 -46.24
C VAL A 753 60.52 4.75 -47.46
N TYR A 754 60.78 5.58 -48.48
CA TYR A 754 61.56 5.18 -49.65
C TYR A 754 62.99 4.71 -49.27
N GLY A 755 63.70 5.45 -48.42
CA GLY A 755 65.00 5.04 -47.92
C GLY A 755 64.94 3.78 -47.04
N GLY A 756 63.92 3.66 -46.19
CA GLY A 756 63.72 2.52 -45.30
C GLY A 756 63.50 1.21 -46.06
N VAL A 757 62.74 1.22 -47.15
CA VAL A 757 62.57 0.02 -47.98
C VAL A 757 63.83 -0.35 -48.76
N HIS A 758 64.66 0.63 -49.16
CA HIS A 758 65.95 0.35 -49.79
C HIS A 758 66.96 -0.29 -48.83
N LEU A 759 66.94 0.09 -47.54
CA LEU A 759 67.81 -0.51 -46.52
C LEU A 759 67.54 -2.00 -46.28
N ILE A 760 66.30 -2.45 -46.51
CA ILE A 760 65.93 -3.88 -46.40
C ILE A 760 66.13 -4.65 -47.72
N GLY A 761 66.79 -4.03 -48.71
CA GLY A 761 67.15 -4.67 -49.97
C GLY A 761 66.08 -4.59 -51.07
N LEU A 762 65.08 -3.72 -50.94
CA LEU A 762 64.15 -3.46 -52.03
C LEU A 762 64.80 -2.60 -53.11
N THR A 763 64.86 -3.11 -54.33
CA THR A 763 65.20 -2.37 -55.56
C THR A 763 63.97 -2.31 -56.44
N ALA A 764 63.58 -1.13 -56.89
CA ALA A 764 62.45 -0.93 -57.78
C ALA A 764 62.91 -0.93 -59.25
N ASN A 765 62.12 -1.54 -60.14
CA ASN A 765 62.33 -1.48 -61.59
C ASN A 765 62.42 -0.03 -62.11
N HIS A 766 61.63 0.87 -61.51
CA HIS A 766 61.51 2.27 -61.91
C HIS A 766 61.71 3.22 -60.72
N GLU A 767 62.94 3.29 -60.20
CA GLU A 767 63.28 4.00 -58.97
C GLU A 767 62.70 5.42 -58.85
N MET A 768 62.92 6.25 -59.87
CA MET A 768 62.45 7.64 -59.83
C MET A 768 60.92 7.75 -59.83
N ARG A 769 60.21 6.86 -60.53
CA ARG A 769 58.74 6.84 -60.53
C ARG A 769 58.21 6.36 -59.19
N THR A 770 58.84 5.33 -58.61
CA THR A 770 58.53 4.85 -57.26
C THR A 770 58.68 5.98 -56.25
N PHE A 771 59.81 6.69 -56.26
CA PHE A 771 60.06 7.82 -55.37
C PHE A 771 58.99 8.91 -55.50
N ILE A 772 58.70 9.36 -56.73
CA ILE A 772 57.68 10.41 -56.97
C ILE A 772 56.29 9.94 -56.52
N LEU A 773 55.93 8.69 -56.82
CA LEU A 773 54.63 8.15 -56.44
C LEU A 773 54.47 8.03 -54.92
N ILE A 774 55.52 7.62 -54.21
CA ILE A 774 55.53 7.61 -52.73
C ILE A 774 55.26 9.00 -52.17
N ILE A 775 55.91 10.03 -52.73
CA ILE A 775 55.69 11.42 -52.30
C ILE A 775 54.26 11.86 -52.60
N LEU A 776 53.74 11.58 -53.80
CA LEU A 776 52.37 11.91 -54.18
C LEU A 776 51.36 11.22 -53.26
N THR A 777 51.48 9.90 -53.07
CA THR A 777 50.64 9.12 -52.14
C THR A 777 50.69 9.71 -50.73
N SER A 778 51.89 10.03 -50.23
CA SER A 778 52.05 10.62 -48.90
C SER A 778 51.27 11.93 -48.77
N LEU A 779 51.36 12.80 -49.78
CA LEU A 779 50.61 14.06 -49.83
C LEU A 779 49.10 13.82 -49.90
N VAL A 780 48.65 12.84 -50.68
CA VAL A 780 47.24 12.47 -50.81
C VAL A 780 46.69 12.01 -49.47
N PHE A 781 47.33 11.02 -48.84
CA PHE A 781 46.91 10.50 -47.53
C PHE A 781 46.98 11.58 -46.46
N MET A 782 48.03 12.41 -46.46
CA MET A 782 48.14 13.55 -45.56
C MET A 782 46.97 14.52 -45.75
N SER A 783 46.66 14.92 -46.98
CA SER A 783 45.56 15.84 -47.27
C SER A 783 44.21 15.26 -46.84
N MET A 784 44.01 13.96 -47.04
CA MET A 784 42.78 13.26 -46.69
C MET A 784 42.57 13.25 -45.18
N VAL A 785 43.59 12.82 -44.43
CA VAL A 785 43.54 12.80 -42.97
C VAL A 785 43.46 14.22 -42.40
N THR A 786 44.19 15.18 -42.96
CA THR A 786 44.14 16.59 -42.55
C THR A 786 42.75 17.19 -42.77
N SER A 787 42.10 16.88 -43.88
CA SER A 787 40.74 17.32 -44.17
C SER A 787 39.74 16.77 -43.15
N LEU A 788 39.78 15.46 -42.90
CA LEU A 788 38.88 14.79 -41.94
C LEU A 788 39.10 15.30 -40.51
N THR A 789 40.36 15.44 -40.08
CA THR A 789 40.71 15.96 -38.74
C THR A 789 40.44 17.45 -38.60
N THR A 790 40.43 18.22 -39.69
CA THR A 790 40.04 19.63 -39.68
C THR A 790 38.54 19.79 -39.55
N TRP A 791 37.75 18.90 -40.15
CA TRP A 791 36.32 18.85 -39.93
C TRP A 791 35.99 18.57 -38.44
N ASN A 792 36.66 17.59 -37.85
CA ASN A 792 36.64 17.38 -36.41
C ASN A 792 37.88 16.61 -35.95
N SER A 793 38.65 17.19 -35.02
CA SER A 793 39.95 16.61 -34.64
C SER A 793 39.85 15.19 -34.06
N ARG A 794 38.81 14.88 -33.27
CA ARG A 794 38.65 13.55 -32.64
C ARG A 794 37.90 12.58 -33.54
N ILE A 795 36.76 13.02 -34.09
CA ILE A 795 35.91 12.17 -34.94
C ILE A 795 36.59 11.91 -36.28
N GLY A 796 37.26 12.91 -36.84
CA GLY A 796 38.03 12.78 -38.08
C GLY A 796 39.23 11.85 -37.94
N ALA A 797 39.90 11.84 -36.78
CA ALA A 797 40.96 10.85 -36.50
C ALA A 797 40.38 9.43 -36.42
N PHE A 798 39.23 9.26 -35.76
CA PHE A 798 38.52 7.98 -35.69
C PHE A 798 38.09 7.46 -37.09
N PHE A 799 37.48 8.31 -37.92
CA PHE A 799 37.13 7.94 -39.29
C PHE A 799 38.36 7.68 -40.17
N SER A 800 39.45 8.42 -39.99
CA SER A 800 40.71 8.15 -40.69
C SER A 800 41.23 6.76 -40.36
N LEU A 801 41.07 6.31 -39.12
CA LEU A 801 41.45 4.96 -38.72
C LEU A 801 40.53 3.89 -39.33
N ILE A 802 39.20 4.08 -39.33
CA ILE A 802 38.27 3.16 -40.01
C ILE A 802 38.59 3.09 -41.51
N LEU A 803 38.87 4.22 -42.14
CA LEU A 803 39.27 4.26 -43.55
C LEU A 803 40.59 3.51 -43.78
N LEU A 804 41.57 3.60 -42.87
CA LEU A 804 42.75 2.76 -42.93
C LEU A 804 42.38 1.28 -42.90
N LEU A 805 41.51 0.84 -41.97
CA LEU A 805 41.07 -0.57 -41.88
C LEU A 805 40.39 -1.06 -43.16
N LEU A 806 39.48 -0.27 -43.73
CA LEU A 806 38.80 -0.62 -44.98
C LEU A 806 39.78 -0.67 -46.16
N GLN A 807 40.74 0.25 -46.22
CA GLN A 807 41.78 0.27 -47.25
C GLN A 807 42.76 -0.91 -47.15
N LEU A 808 43.08 -1.35 -45.93
CA LEU A 808 43.91 -2.54 -45.71
C LEU A 808 43.26 -3.79 -46.34
N ALA A 809 41.98 -4.01 -46.04
CA ALA A 809 41.22 -5.16 -46.52
C ALA A 809 40.91 -5.15 -48.03
N SER A 810 40.81 -3.97 -48.64
CA SER A 810 40.38 -3.81 -50.04
C SER A 810 41.49 -3.54 -51.05
N SER A 811 42.68 -3.08 -50.63
CA SER A 811 43.76 -2.68 -51.56
C SER A 811 44.48 -3.84 -52.27
N ALA A 812 43.98 -5.07 -52.13
CA ALA A 812 44.51 -6.29 -52.76
C ALA A 812 46.00 -6.55 -52.46
N GLY A 813 46.49 -6.11 -51.29
CA GLY A 813 47.90 -6.12 -50.93
C GLY A 813 48.49 -7.52 -50.70
N THR A 814 47.71 -8.42 -50.11
CA THR A 814 48.14 -9.78 -49.71
C THR A 814 47.65 -10.87 -50.67
N TYR A 815 46.36 -10.87 -51.01
CA TYR A 815 45.73 -11.77 -51.98
C TYR A 815 45.22 -10.98 -53.20
N PRO A 816 45.05 -11.65 -54.37
CA PRO A 816 44.31 -11.08 -55.51
C PRO A 816 42.97 -10.51 -55.09
N LEU A 817 42.57 -9.40 -55.70
CA LEU A 817 41.26 -8.78 -55.43
C LEU A 817 40.11 -9.74 -55.72
N THR A 818 40.25 -10.60 -56.74
CA THR A 818 39.25 -11.59 -57.15
C THR A 818 38.95 -12.64 -56.09
N LEU A 819 39.91 -12.93 -55.20
CA LEU A 819 39.73 -13.90 -54.11
C LEU A 819 39.15 -13.27 -52.82
N THR A 820 38.86 -11.97 -52.84
CA THR A 820 38.19 -11.28 -51.73
C THR A 820 36.68 -11.24 -51.96
N ASN A 821 35.90 -11.11 -50.88
CA ASN A 821 34.46 -11.04 -51.00
C ASN A 821 33.97 -9.80 -51.79
N ASP A 822 32.73 -9.84 -52.26
CA ASP A 822 32.14 -8.80 -53.11
C ASP A 822 32.14 -7.40 -52.47
N PHE A 823 32.05 -7.32 -51.13
CA PHE A 823 32.08 -6.04 -50.44
C PHE A 823 33.42 -5.32 -50.64
N PHE A 824 34.55 -6.03 -50.46
CA PHE A 824 35.88 -5.43 -50.63
C PHE A 824 36.20 -5.13 -52.10
N ARG A 825 35.72 -5.97 -53.02
CA ARG A 825 35.78 -5.73 -54.47
C ARG A 825 35.03 -4.47 -54.87
N ALA A 826 33.84 -4.25 -54.32
CA ALA A 826 33.00 -3.10 -54.65
C ALA A 826 33.60 -1.76 -54.16
N ILE A 827 34.26 -1.74 -53.01
CA ILE A 827 34.85 -0.50 -52.45
C ILE A 827 36.25 -0.20 -52.98
N ASN A 828 37.00 -1.20 -53.47
CA ASN A 828 38.38 -1.04 -53.93
C ASN A 828 38.59 0.16 -54.91
N PRO A 829 37.77 0.35 -55.97
CA PRO A 829 37.98 1.42 -56.95
C PRO A 829 37.81 2.84 -56.39
N TRP A 830 37.21 2.98 -55.21
CA TRP A 830 36.93 4.28 -54.58
C TRP A 830 38.01 4.70 -53.59
N LEU A 831 38.94 3.80 -53.27
CA LEU A 831 39.86 3.96 -52.16
C LEU A 831 41.25 4.38 -52.65
N PRO A 832 41.80 5.52 -52.18
CA PRO A 832 43.11 6.02 -52.61
C PRO A 832 44.26 5.03 -52.40
N MET A 833 44.19 4.19 -51.35
CA MET A 833 45.21 3.17 -51.12
C MET A 833 45.28 2.12 -52.23
N SER A 834 44.16 1.76 -52.87
CA SER A 834 44.15 0.81 -53.99
C SER A 834 45.02 1.29 -55.14
N TYR A 835 44.97 2.59 -55.46
CA TYR A 835 45.77 3.20 -56.52
C TYR A 835 47.22 3.41 -56.12
N SER A 836 47.49 3.66 -54.83
CA SER A 836 48.86 3.68 -54.32
C SER A 836 49.51 2.30 -54.44
N VAL A 837 48.83 1.24 -53.99
CA VAL A 837 49.34 -0.14 -54.05
C VAL A 837 49.51 -0.57 -55.51
N SER A 838 48.51 -0.36 -56.36
CA SER A 838 48.60 -0.66 -57.80
C SER A 838 49.74 0.11 -58.48
N GLY A 839 49.87 1.42 -58.22
CA GLY A 839 50.91 2.23 -58.84
C GLY A 839 52.31 1.86 -58.36
N LEU A 840 52.46 1.55 -57.06
CA LEU A 840 53.74 1.10 -56.51
C LEU A 840 54.11 -0.29 -57.02
N ARG A 841 53.15 -1.20 -57.27
CA ARG A 841 53.43 -2.46 -57.98
C ARG A 841 53.99 -2.21 -59.36
N GLN A 842 53.37 -1.29 -60.09
CA GLN A 842 53.82 -0.91 -61.43
C GLN A 842 55.26 -0.42 -61.42
N THR A 843 55.65 0.43 -60.46
CA THR A 843 57.01 1.00 -60.43
C THR A 843 58.04 0.10 -59.76
N ILE A 844 57.67 -0.69 -58.75
CA ILE A 844 58.58 -1.57 -58.02
C ILE A 844 58.88 -2.85 -58.79
N SER A 845 57.84 -3.52 -59.31
CA SER A 845 57.98 -4.91 -59.79
C SER A 845 57.62 -5.10 -61.27
N MET A 846 56.94 -4.14 -61.91
CA MET A 846 56.38 -4.32 -63.25
C MET A 846 56.82 -3.21 -64.25
N THR A 847 55.94 -2.83 -65.19
CA THR A 847 56.22 -2.02 -66.39
C THR A 847 56.31 -0.51 -66.14
N GLY A 848 55.93 -0.03 -64.96
CA GLY A 848 56.04 1.37 -64.55
C GLY A 848 54.92 2.28 -65.09
N ASN A 849 53.85 1.75 -65.69
CA ASN A 849 52.73 2.56 -66.16
C ASN A 849 51.81 2.98 -65.00
N ILE A 850 51.89 4.26 -64.63
CA ILE A 850 51.18 4.81 -63.45
C ILE A 850 50.24 5.98 -63.78
N HIS A 851 49.92 6.20 -65.06
CA HIS A 851 49.17 7.39 -65.47
C HIS A 851 47.80 7.46 -64.81
N HIS A 852 47.06 6.34 -64.77
CA HIS A 852 45.73 6.29 -64.17
C HIS A 852 45.78 6.52 -62.66
N GLN A 853 46.75 5.90 -61.98
CA GLN A 853 46.95 6.00 -60.53
C GLN A 853 47.35 7.42 -60.13
N VAL A 854 48.27 8.04 -60.88
CA VAL A 854 48.70 9.43 -60.65
C VAL A 854 47.54 10.40 -60.84
N ILE A 855 46.73 10.24 -61.89
CA ILE A 855 45.56 11.09 -62.13
C ILE A 855 44.54 10.95 -60.99
N PHE A 856 44.19 9.71 -60.62
CA PHE A 856 43.24 9.46 -59.54
C PHE A 856 43.74 10.06 -58.21
N LEU A 857 44.99 9.79 -57.84
CA LEU A 857 45.60 10.34 -56.63
C LEU A 857 45.64 11.87 -56.67
N ALA A 858 46.00 12.48 -57.80
CA ALA A 858 45.99 13.93 -57.94
C ALA A 858 44.57 14.53 -57.78
N VAL A 859 43.54 13.87 -58.33
CA VAL A 859 42.14 14.27 -58.17
C VAL A 859 41.71 14.16 -56.70
N ILE A 860 42.05 13.06 -56.01
CA ILE A 860 41.76 12.89 -54.58
C ILE A 860 42.50 13.93 -53.74
N LEU A 861 43.76 14.22 -54.05
CA LEU A 861 44.53 15.27 -53.38
C LEU A 861 43.82 16.62 -53.53
N ALA A 862 43.41 16.99 -54.74
CA ALA A 862 42.67 18.23 -54.98
C ALA A 862 41.32 18.25 -54.26
N LEU A 863 40.57 17.15 -54.31
CA LEU A 863 39.27 16.98 -53.63
C LEU A 863 39.40 17.17 -52.12
N PHE A 864 40.29 16.43 -51.46
CA PHE A 864 40.43 16.51 -50.00
C PHE A 864 41.09 17.78 -49.53
N THR A 865 41.97 18.38 -50.33
CA THR A 865 42.47 19.74 -50.09
C THR A 865 41.32 20.76 -50.12
N GLY A 866 40.43 20.65 -51.11
CA GLY A 866 39.21 21.46 -51.22
C GLY A 866 38.25 21.25 -50.06
N LEU A 867 37.96 20.00 -49.71
CA LEU A 867 37.12 19.64 -48.56
C LEU A 867 37.72 20.14 -47.25
N GLY A 868 39.04 20.08 -47.09
CA GLY A 868 39.73 20.58 -45.90
C GLY A 868 39.59 22.10 -45.76
N MET A 869 39.74 22.83 -46.88
CA MET A 869 39.47 24.27 -46.92
C MET A 869 38.02 24.59 -46.59
N LEU A 870 37.05 23.81 -47.09
CA LEU A 870 35.63 24.01 -46.80
C LEU A 870 35.29 23.70 -45.33
N ALA A 871 35.85 22.62 -44.81
CA ALA A 871 35.72 22.18 -43.43
C ALA A 871 36.32 23.19 -42.46
N TYR A 872 37.41 23.87 -42.84
CA TYR A 872 37.96 24.97 -42.07
C TYR A 872 37.01 26.17 -42.04
N ARG A 873 36.59 26.53 -40.83
CA ARG A 873 35.78 27.72 -40.57
C ARG A 873 36.65 28.80 -39.94
N PRO A 874 37.06 29.85 -40.69
CA PRO A 874 37.81 30.96 -40.10
C PRO A 874 36.93 31.64 -39.04
N LYS A 875 37.39 31.65 -37.78
CA LYS A 875 36.75 32.44 -36.73
C LYS A 875 37.08 33.92 -36.95
N LYS A 876 36.06 34.80 -36.88
CA LYS A 876 36.29 36.24 -36.73
C LYS A 876 36.98 36.47 -35.38
N MET A 877 38.05 37.28 -35.36
CA MET A 877 38.57 37.81 -34.11
C MET A 877 37.44 38.63 -33.44
N GLU A 878 36.96 38.13 -32.31
CA GLU A 878 36.48 38.95 -31.21
C GLU A 878 37.40 38.64 -30.03
N GLU A 879 37.72 39.68 -29.26
CA GLU A 879 38.72 39.71 -28.19
C GLU A 879 38.59 38.57 -27.15
N ASP A 880 39.76 38.19 -26.63
CA ASP A 880 40.11 37.23 -25.54
C ASP A 880 40.26 35.72 -25.83
#